data_AF-V5GHP7-F1
#
_entry.id   AF-V5GHP7-F1
#
_cell.length_a   1.000
_cell.length_b   1.000
_cell.length_c   1.000
_cell.angle_alpha   90.00
_cell.angle_beta   90.00
_cell.angle_gamma   90.00
#
_symmetry.space_group_name_H-M   'P 1'
#
loop_
_entity.id
_entity.type
_entity.pdbx_description
1 polymer ?
#
loop_
_entity_poly.entity_id
_entity_poly.type
_entity_poly.pdbx_seq_one_letter_code
_entity_poly.pdbx_strand_id
1 'polypeptide(L)'
;MATSDFVTQFYNLEGDLVSERKKNFFKLLKTQPSLNEDDLKSLCPRTHLERLFQIDIFIHFKMSSKLLEVIKGGNEIFISKILKHPTLLLEIFGKISLEAFVNDFLPTTSYALRMKILKRLSLVLSESQMDEIVSSVHKRYGLNIATKLIHTCSSKKIKDFLSNHEVVLKPRQVKFIFDKDTELFLFYINYYKTLPEKSEYSHTNVCQYVALKNPKMWYKLHEEHSISKINLGRRTSKNFLRHSNDDFLSSIKHYSEFLKLDVIVRKLHGNFKEVYFEFFPRDTYNINTYNFSHKLLRHYPKNKQWDMFAQTYLKVFGNNILDNLIYLNSDFIKLFPNKTVMNKWAERHYKKHKSNDLLKYCDPNTTIPLIKEKINVTSDIYERKMLVILLLENCQKNEDYTSLEAVLKYICFRHRNEDNTSEILDKIRYLFKLEKLNQNHWNHVTEMLTILKLRKQLYYGTVTFYLKYVEYLILHGKPHRKELIRYIKEANRNSLYVDLENKKVNRQILIEIISNYRKVEEIDDTKFNEKFINILIDFNESNTEYIIDLSDFPGFLPYIKSILDSDYTTLEDNERNLLIKVINYNFKFPEKPIIVIEETRLLEIFQQDIEKSFNFGHIVEMSIKKLDRSEFDNNIIELFWDNLEKFKYFDFCRIIINWLFLNNPKAITPYFDLIWMANQTYIKIKEIKFMSHLGFDKKIVAYCTDKLTWA
;
A
#
# COMPACT_ATOMS: atom_id res chain seq x y z
N MET A 1 -34.16 -3.58 -49.19
CA MET A 1 -33.38 -2.38 -48.85
C MET A 1 -31.99 -2.57 -49.42
N ALA A 2 -31.53 -1.66 -50.28
CA ALA A 2 -30.27 -1.79 -50.99
C ALA A 2 -29.09 -1.89 -50.00
N THR A 3 -28.30 -2.96 -50.11
CA THR A 3 -27.02 -3.09 -49.40
C THR A 3 -26.12 -1.96 -49.87
N SER A 4 -25.96 -0.93 -49.05
CA SER A 4 -25.02 0.15 -49.34
C SER A 4 -23.62 -0.43 -49.44
N ASP A 5 -22.86 0.01 -50.45
CA ASP A 5 -21.48 -0.41 -50.68
C ASP A 5 -20.61 -0.26 -49.41
N PHE A 6 -19.60 -1.13 -49.26
CA PHE A 6 -18.76 -1.23 -48.06
C PHE A 6 -18.14 0.12 -47.67
N VAL A 7 -17.70 0.90 -48.67
CA VAL A 7 -17.08 2.21 -48.46
C VAL A 7 -18.06 3.19 -47.82
N THR A 8 -19.33 3.15 -48.22
CA THR A 8 -20.39 3.98 -47.64
C THR A 8 -20.62 3.62 -46.18
N GLN A 9 -20.66 2.33 -45.84
CA GLN A 9 -20.84 1.87 -44.46
C GLN A 9 -19.63 2.19 -43.58
N PHE A 10 -18.42 2.12 -44.13
CA PHE A 10 -17.19 2.47 -43.43
C PHE A 10 -17.19 3.94 -42.97
N TYR A 11 -17.62 4.86 -43.83
CA TYR A 11 -17.69 6.28 -43.52
C TYR A 11 -18.85 6.66 -42.59
N ASN A 12 -19.87 5.82 -42.50
CA ASN A 12 -21.09 6.03 -41.72
C ASN A 12 -21.23 5.06 -40.53
N LEU A 13 -20.12 4.58 -39.97
CA LEU A 13 -20.15 3.73 -38.77
C LEU A 13 -20.88 4.45 -37.64
N GLU A 14 -21.83 3.77 -37.00
CA GLU A 14 -22.57 4.29 -35.84
C GLU A 14 -21.77 4.18 -34.54
N GLY A 15 -22.16 4.97 -33.53
CA GLY A 15 -21.59 4.97 -32.19
C GLY A 15 -20.89 6.28 -31.83
N ASP A 16 -21.14 6.74 -30.61
CA ASP A 16 -20.53 7.94 -30.03
C ASP A 16 -19.15 7.59 -29.44
N LEU A 17 -19.00 6.37 -28.92
CA LEU A 17 -17.75 5.88 -28.33
C LEU A 17 -16.84 5.22 -29.36
N VAL A 18 -15.52 5.35 -29.15
CA VAL A 18 -14.50 4.63 -29.94
C VAL A 18 -14.71 3.12 -29.91
N SER A 19 -15.11 2.57 -28.75
CA SER A 19 -15.39 1.14 -28.56
C SER A 19 -16.58 0.66 -29.40
N GLU A 20 -17.65 1.45 -29.45
CA GLU A 20 -18.85 1.18 -30.25
C GLU A 20 -18.53 1.22 -31.74
N ARG A 21 -17.88 2.29 -32.21
CA ARG A 21 -17.45 2.42 -33.60
C ARG A 21 -16.53 1.29 -34.01
N LYS A 22 -15.60 0.89 -33.14
CA LYS A 22 -14.71 -0.25 -33.37
C LYS A 22 -15.48 -1.57 -33.43
N LYS A 23 -16.47 -1.78 -32.56
CA LYS A 23 -17.36 -2.96 -32.60
C LYS A 23 -18.13 -3.03 -33.92
N ASN A 24 -18.72 -1.90 -34.34
CA ASN A 24 -19.46 -1.78 -35.59
C ASN A 24 -18.55 -1.97 -36.81
N PHE A 25 -17.33 -1.42 -36.78
CA PHE A 25 -16.31 -1.64 -37.80
C PHE A 25 -15.95 -3.12 -37.94
N PHE A 26 -15.67 -3.83 -36.84
CA PHE A 26 -15.34 -5.26 -36.94
C PHE A 26 -16.55 -6.13 -37.30
N LYS A 27 -17.79 -5.68 -37.01
CA LYS A 27 -19.01 -6.32 -37.50
C LYS A 27 -19.10 -6.19 -39.03
N LEU A 28 -18.88 -4.98 -39.55
CA LEU A 28 -18.83 -4.68 -40.99
C LEU A 28 -17.71 -5.45 -41.70
N LEU A 29 -16.52 -5.52 -41.09
CA LEU A 29 -15.37 -6.22 -41.65
C LEU A 29 -15.65 -7.73 -41.82
N LYS A 30 -16.33 -8.35 -40.83
CA LYS A 30 -16.68 -9.78 -40.87
C LYS A 30 -17.73 -10.12 -41.91
N THR A 31 -18.54 -9.17 -42.37
CA THR A 31 -19.54 -9.42 -43.43
C THR A 31 -18.92 -9.46 -44.82
N GLN A 32 -17.63 -9.15 -44.97
CA GLN A 32 -16.92 -9.13 -46.25
C GLN A 32 -15.87 -10.26 -46.31
N PRO A 33 -16.04 -11.30 -47.15
CA PRO A 33 -15.05 -12.36 -47.31
C PRO A 33 -13.79 -11.90 -48.06
N SER A 34 -13.91 -10.87 -48.90
CA SER A 34 -12.83 -10.22 -49.63
C SER A 34 -13.22 -8.78 -49.98
N LEU A 35 -12.25 -7.88 -50.10
CA LEU A 35 -12.44 -6.54 -50.67
C LEU A 35 -11.91 -6.50 -52.10
N ASN A 36 -12.66 -5.89 -53.03
CA ASN A 36 -12.17 -5.64 -54.37
C ASN A 36 -11.11 -4.50 -54.35
N GLU A 37 -10.28 -4.39 -55.39
CA GLU A 37 -9.22 -3.37 -55.44
C GLU A 37 -9.76 -1.93 -55.53
N ASP A 38 -10.95 -1.74 -56.08
CA ASP A 38 -11.53 -0.42 -56.33
C ASP A 38 -12.13 0.19 -55.05
N ASP A 39 -12.75 -0.62 -54.19
CA ASP A 39 -13.17 -0.28 -52.83
C ASP A 39 -11.95 0.10 -51.98
N LEU A 40 -10.82 -0.61 -52.15
CA LEU A 40 -9.58 -0.31 -51.45
C LEU A 40 -8.93 0.99 -51.91
N LYS A 41 -9.00 1.31 -53.22
CA LYS A 41 -8.52 2.58 -53.78
C LYS A 41 -9.39 3.76 -53.36
N SER A 42 -10.69 3.55 -53.17
CA SER A 42 -11.65 4.59 -52.76
C SER A 42 -11.71 4.84 -51.26
N LEU A 43 -11.11 3.97 -50.43
CA LEU A 43 -10.90 4.21 -48.99
C LEU A 43 -9.82 5.29 -48.76
N CYS A 44 -10.30 6.53 -48.62
CA CYS A 44 -9.55 7.72 -48.23
C CYS A 44 -9.95 8.15 -46.80
N PRO A 45 -9.24 7.68 -45.75
CA PRO A 45 -9.57 8.02 -44.37
C PRO A 45 -9.53 9.53 -44.12
N ARG A 46 -10.60 10.06 -43.55
CA ARG A 46 -10.81 11.48 -43.23
C ARG A 46 -10.40 11.80 -41.79
N THR A 47 -10.37 10.78 -40.92
CA THR A 47 -10.03 10.93 -39.49
C THR A 47 -8.89 10.00 -39.07
N HIS A 48 -8.28 10.28 -37.92
CA HIS A 48 -7.24 9.41 -37.35
C HIS A 48 -7.79 8.01 -37.01
N LEU A 49 -9.03 7.92 -36.51
CA LEU A 49 -9.68 6.65 -36.21
C LEU A 49 -9.96 5.84 -37.49
N GLU A 50 -10.47 6.48 -38.55
CA GLU A 50 -10.65 5.83 -39.86
C GLU A 50 -9.31 5.34 -40.42
N ARG A 51 -8.20 6.08 -40.24
CA ARG A 51 -6.87 5.63 -40.69
C ARG A 51 -6.41 4.39 -39.92
N LEU A 52 -6.74 4.28 -38.64
CA LEU A 52 -6.48 3.06 -37.86
C LEU A 52 -7.32 1.87 -38.33
N PHE A 53 -8.59 2.11 -38.67
CA PHE A 53 -9.46 1.07 -39.24
C PHE A 53 -8.97 0.61 -40.62
N GLN A 54 -8.48 1.51 -41.47
CA GLN A 54 -7.84 1.13 -42.73
C GLN A 54 -6.64 0.20 -42.51
N ILE A 55 -5.83 0.45 -41.47
CA ILE A 55 -4.73 -0.45 -41.13
C ILE A 55 -5.26 -1.80 -40.62
N ASP A 56 -6.35 -1.83 -39.86
CA ASP A 56 -7.02 -3.08 -39.48
C ASP A 56 -7.51 -3.85 -40.71
N ILE A 57 -8.03 -3.18 -41.74
CA ILE A 57 -8.41 -3.79 -43.03
C ILE A 57 -7.17 -4.44 -43.67
N PHE A 58 -6.06 -3.70 -43.78
CA PHE A 58 -4.83 -4.22 -44.38
C PHE A 58 -4.27 -5.43 -43.61
N ILE A 59 -4.36 -5.43 -42.28
CA ILE A 59 -3.96 -6.56 -41.43
C ILE A 59 -4.90 -7.75 -41.64
N HIS A 60 -6.22 -7.52 -41.66
CA HIS A 60 -7.24 -8.57 -41.79
C HIS A 60 -7.12 -9.32 -43.11
N PHE A 61 -6.95 -8.61 -44.22
CA PHE A 61 -6.80 -9.17 -45.57
C PHE A 61 -5.34 -9.45 -45.96
N LYS A 62 -4.39 -9.37 -45.02
CA LYS A 62 -2.96 -9.68 -45.24
C LYS A 62 -2.33 -8.95 -46.43
N MET A 63 -2.63 -7.66 -46.58
CA MET A 63 -2.16 -6.85 -47.71
C MET A 63 -0.69 -6.40 -47.54
N SER A 64 0.26 -7.32 -47.73
CA SER A 64 1.68 -7.11 -47.45
C SER A 64 2.30 -5.85 -48.08
N SER A 65 1.95 -5.52 -49.33
CA SER A 65 2.47 -4.33 -50.03
C SER A 65 2.02 -3.02 -49.38
N LYS A 66 0.73 -2.91 -49.02
CA LYS A 66 0.16 -1.75 -48.34
C LYS A 66 0.66 -1.62 -46.90
N LEU A 67 0.83 -2.73 -46.20
CA LEU A 67 1.44 -2.74 -44.87
C LEU A 67 2.90 -2.27 -44.91
N LEU A 68 3.66 -2.65 -45.95
CA LEU A 68 5.02 -2.18 -46.15
C LEU A 68 5.06 -0.66 -46.38
N GLU A 69 4.16 -0.11 -47.19
CA GLU A 69 4.01 1.35 -47.38
C GLU A 69 3.72 2.05 -46.05
N VAL A 70 2.82 1.52 -45.22
CA VAL A 70 2.50 2.07 -43.89
C VAL A 70 3.74 2.07 -42.98
N ILE A 71 4.55 1.01 -43.02
CA ILE A 71 5.79 0.94 -42.24
C ILE A 71 6.82 1.96 -42.72
N LYS A 72 6.98 2.13 -44.04
CA LYS A 72 7.85 3.15 -44.63
C LYS A 72 7.43 4.57 -44.26
N GLY A 73 6.13 4.80 -44.06
CA GLY A 73 5.59 6.09 -43.61
C GLY A 73 5.97 6.51 -42.18
N GLY A 74 6.59 5.63 -41.37
CA GLY A 74 7.25 6.00 -40.11
C GLY A 74 6.34 6.34 -38.91
N ASN A 75 5.01 6.27 -39.05
CA ASN A 75 4.09 6.57 -37.95
C ASN A 75 4.12 5.48 -36.86
N GLU A 76 4.62 5.81 -35.67
CA GLU A 76 4.84 4.84 -34.59
C GLU A 76 3.56 4.12 -34.11
N ILE A 77 2.42 4.81 -34.08
CA ILE A 77 1.14 4.23 -33.62
C ILE A 77 0.68 3.16 -34.62
N PHE A 78 0.70 3.51 -35.90
CA PHE A 78 0.29 2.64 -37.00
C PHE A 78 1.18 1.40 -37.06
N ILE A 79 2.49 1.60 -36.95
CA ILE A 79 3.43 0.49 -37.01
C ILE A 79 3.33 -0.40 -35.76
N SER A 80 3.15 0.20 -34.57
CA SER A 80 2.96 -0.58 -33.34
C SER A 80 1.74 -1.50 -33.43
N LYS A 81 0.72 -1.13 -34.22
CA LYS A 81 -0.45 -1.97 -34.49
C LYS A 81 -0.11 -3.15 -35.39
N ILE A 82 0.63 -2.92 -36.48
CA ILE A 82 1.12 -3.99 -37.37
C ILE A 82 2.03 -4.97 -36.61
N LEU A 83 2.97 -4.43 -35.81
CA LEU A 83 3.94 -5.21 -35.03
C LEU A 83 3.32 -6.06 -33.91
N LYS A 84 2.02 -5.95 -33.63
CA LYS A 84 1.29 -6.87 -32.74
C LYS A 84 1.01 -8.23 -33.38
N HIS A 85 1.24 -8.36 -34.69
CA HIS A 85 1.05 -9.59 -35.46
C HIS A 85 2.41 -10.06 -36.01
N PRO A 86 3.29 -10.69 -35.18
CA PRO A 86 4.65 -11.02 -35.60
C PRO A 86 4.72 -11.89 -36.86
N THR A 87 3.79 -12.85 -37.02
CA THR A 87 3.74 -13.74 -38.18
C THR A 87 3.51 -13.01 -39.49
N LEU A 88 2.75 -11.91 -39.47
CA LEU A 88 2.51 -11.06 -40.64
C LEU A 88 3.78 -10.38 -41.15
N LEU A 89 4.79 -10.20 -40.28
CA LEU A 89 6.08 -9.64 -40.70
C LEU A 89 6.82 -10.57 -41.66
N LEU A 90 6.63 -11.88 -41.56
CA LEU A 90 7.19 -12.84 -42.52
C LEU A 90 6.56 -12.65 -43.90
N GLU A 91 5.26 -12.37 -43.97
CA GLU A 91 4.55 -12.12 -45.23
C GLU A 91 4.91 -10.74 -45.83
N ILE A 92 5.14 -9.73 -44.98
CA ILE A 92 5.52 -8.37 -45.41
C ILE A 92 6.95 -8.34 -45.96
N PHE A 93 7.89 -8.95 -45.23
CA PHE A 93 9.31 -8.91 -45.57
C PHE A 93 9.78 -10.13 -46.35
N GLY A 94 8.96 -11.16 -46.53
CA GLY A 94 9.36 -12.42 -47.18
C GLY A 94 9.77 -12.30 -48.65
N LYS A 95 9.41 -11.19 -49.32
CA LYS A 95 9.86 -10.87 -50.69
C LYS A 95 11.19 -10.11 -50.73
N ILE A 96 11.73 -9.71 -49.58
CA ILE A 96 12.99 -8.98 -49.45
C ILE A 96 14.02 -9.95 -48.87
N SER A 97 15.20 -10.07 -49.51
CA SER A 97 16.28 -10.88 -48.94
C SER A 97 16.72 -10.30 -47.58
N LEU A 98 17.23 -11.13 -46.67
CA LEU A 98 17.65 -10.66 -45.34
C LEU A 98 18.77 -9.60 -45.43
N GLU A 99 19.65 -9.73 -46.42
CA GLU A 99 20.66 -8.72 -46.73
C GLU A 99 20.05 -7.39 -47.19
N ALA A 100 19.13 -7.41 -48.17
CA ALA A 100 18.45 -6.20 -48.65
C ALA A 100 17.56 -5.57 -47.56
N PHE A 101 16.97 -6.40 -46.69
CA PHE A 101 16.21 -5.91 -45.54
C PHE A 101 17.09 -5.05 -44.62
N VAL A 102 18.30 -5.51 -44.30
CA VAL A 102 19.22 -4.78 -43.42
C VAL A 102 19.87 -3.59 -44.13
N ASN A 103 20.28 -3.75 -45.39
CA ASN A 103 21.08 -2.76 -46.09
C ASN A 103 20.26 -1.69 -46.82
N ASP A 104 19.03 -2.00 -47.22
CA ASP A 104 18.22 -1.10 -48.05
C ASP A 104 16.96 -0.64 -47.31
N PHE A 105 16.28 -1.55 -46.59
CA PHE A 105 15.03 -1.21 -45.90
C PHE A 105 15.25 -0.54 -44.53
N LEU A 106 15.97 -1.18 -43.60
CA LEU A 106 16.18 -0.64 -42.25
C LEU A 106 16.77 0.79 -42.20
N PRO A 107 17.62 1.25 -43.13
CA PRO A 107 18.12 2.63 -43.16
C PRO A 107 17.02 3.67 -43.37
N THR A 108 15.94 3.31 -44.08
CA THR A 108 14.80 4.21 -44.33
C THR A 108 13.93 4.44 -43.09
N THR A 109 14.16 3.69 -42.01
CA THR A 109 13.38 3.78 -40.77
C THR A 109 14.13 4.50 -39.66
N SER A 110 13.40 5.12 -38.73
CA SER A 110 14.01 5.72 -37.52
C SER A 110 14.66 4.66 -36.62
N TYR A 111 15.62 5.05 -35.79
CA TYR A 111 16.31 4.13 -34.88
C TYR A 111 15.36 3.35 -33.96
N ALA A 112 14.38 4.05 -33.37
CA ALA A 112 13.42 3.45 -32.45
C ALA A 112 12.55 2.40 -33.16
N LEU A 113 12.11 2.71 -34.39
CA LEU A 113 11.32 1.83 -35.22
C LEU A 113 12.12 0.60 -35.67
N ARG A 114 13.36 0.80 -36.14
CA ARG A 114 14.31 -0.27 -36.49
C ARG A 114 14.46 -1.28 -35.36
N MET A 115 14.69 -0.80 -34.14
CA MET A 115 14.82 -1.66 -32.96
C MET A 115 13.53 -2.41 -32.63
N LYS A 116 12.36 -1.80 -32.83
CA LYS A 116 11.06 -2.46 -32.60
C LYS A 116 10.82 -3.57 -33.64
N ILE A 117 11.08 -3.29 -34.92
CA ILE A 117 10.94 -4.29 -36.00
C ILE A 117 11.86 -5.47 -35.75
N LEU A 118 13.16 -5.22 -35.51
CA LEU A 118 14.15 -6.28 -35.28
C LEU A 118 13.80 -7.19 -34.09
N LYS A 119 13.35 -6.60 -32.96
CA LYS A 119 12.92 -7.37 -31.77
C LYS A 119 11.65 -8.19 -32.00
N ARG A 120 10.80 -7.78 -32.96
CA ARG A 120 9.56 -8.51 -33.29
C ARG A 120 9.84 -9.62 -34.29
N LEU A 121 10.71 -9.36 -35.26
CA LEU A 121 11.20 -10.38 -36.19
C LEU A 121 11.93 -11.51 -35.47
N SER A 122 12.71 -11.20 -34.42
CA SER A 122 13.38 -12.24 -33.63
C SER A 122 12.45 -13.19 -32.87
N LEU A 123 11.12 -12.95 -32.87
CA LEU A 123 10.13 -13.86 -32.30
C LEU A 123 9.59 -14.87 -33.33
N VAL A 124 9.83 -14.64 -34.62
CA VAL A 124 9.23 -15.44 -35.72
C VAL A 124 10.25 -16.00 -36.70
N LEU A 125 11.45 -15.41 -36.77
CA LEU A 125 12.54 -15.93 -37.57
C LEU A 125 13.22 -17.10 -36.87
N SER A 126 13.72 -18.04 -37.66
CA SER A 126 14.58 -19.12 -37.17
C SER A 126 15.95 -18.59 -36.71
N GLU A 127 16.66 -19.38 -35.92
CA GLU A 127 17.98 -19.01 -35.40
C GLU A 127 18.98 -18.74 -36.53
N SER A 128 18.97 -19.55 -37.60
CA SER A 128 19.84 -19.35 -38.77
C SER A 128 19.56 -18.02 -39.47
N GLN A 129 18.30 -17.63 -39.58
CA GLN A 129 17.92 -16.33 -40.17
C GLN A 129 18.34 -15.18 -39.24
N MET A 130 18.22 -15.36 -37.92
CA MET A 130 18.72 -14.38 -36.96
C MET A 130 20.25 -14.24 -36.99
N ASP A 131 20.99 -15.33 -37.23
CA ASP A 131 22.44 -15.28 -37.40
C ASP A 131 22.86 -14.41 -38.59
N GLU A 132 22.16 -14.53 -39.71
CA GLU A 132 22.36 -13.70 -40.90
C GLU A 132 22.01 -12.23 -40.62
N ILE A 133 20.83 -11.97 -40.05
CA ILE A 133 20.41 -10.60 -39.69
C ILE A 133 21.42 -9.96 -38.74
N VAL A 134 21.86 -10.64 -37.69
CA VAL A 134 22.79 -10.07 -36.71
C VAL A 134 24.16 -9.82 -37.34
N SER A 135 24.61 -10.68 -38.26
CA SER A 135 25.86 -10.46 -39.01
C SER A 135 25.77 -9.20 -39.88
N SER A 136 24.70 -9.05 -40.65
CA SER A 136 24.46 -7.88 -41.49
C SER A 136 24.26 -6.61 -40.66
N VAL A 137 23.52 -6.70 -39.55
CA VAL A 137 23.30 -5.58 -38.62
C VAL A 137 24.61 -5.16 -37.95
N HIS A 138 25.46 -6.13 -37.58
CA HIS A 138 26.78 -5.84 -37.02
C HIS A 138 27.66 -5.10 -38.04
N LYS A 139 27.72 -5.59 -39.28
CA LYS A 139 28.49 -4.98 -40.37
C LYS A 139 28.05 -3.54 -40.66
N ARG A 140 26.74 -3.28 -40.67
CA ARG A 140 26.19 -1.96 -41.04
C ARG A 140 26.08 -0.97 -39.88
N TYR A 141 25.57 -1.42 -38.74
CA TYR A 141 25.18 -0.56 -37.62
C TYR A 141 26.08 -0.69 -36.39
N GLY A 142 27.07 -1.58 -36.45
CA GLY A 142 28.05 -1.79 -35.39
C GLY A 142 27.51 -2.58 -34.20
N LEU A 143 28.42 -2.77 -33.24
CA LEU A 143 28.26 -3.63 -32.07
C LEU A 143 27.04 -3.24 -31.22
N ASN A 144 26.78 -1.94 -31.07
CA ASN A 144 25.72 -1.42 -30.20
C ASN A 144 24.30 -1.90 -30.56
N ILE A 145 24.01 -2.14 -31.85
CA ILE A 145 22.70 -2.67 -32.28
C ILE A 145 22.72 -4.20 -32.23
N ALA A 146 23.77 -4.83 -32.75
CA ALA A 146 23.91 -6.29 -32.81
C ALA A 146 23.81 -6.94 -31.42
N THR A 147 24.46 -6.37 -30.42
CA THR A 147 24.44 -6.84 -29.01
C THR A 147 23.04 -6.89 -28.41
N LYS A 148 22.09 -6.07 -28.89
CA LYS A 148 20.70 -6.08 -28.43
C LYS A 148 19.91 -7.29 -28.93
N LEU A 149 20.39 -7.97 -29.97
CA LEU A 149 19.71 -9.07 -30.64
C LEU A 149 20.45 -10.40 -30.51
N ILE A 150 21.75 -10.39 -30.21
CA ILE A 150 22.59 -11.60 -30.21
C ILE A 150 22.01 -12.79 -29.45
N HIS A 151 21.36 -12.58 -28.30
CA HIS A 151 20.71 -13.65 -27.54
C HIS A 151 19.65 -14.48 -28.30
N THR A 152 19.15 -13.99 -29.44
CA THR A 152 18.16 -14.67 -30.29
C THR A 152 18.79 -15.49 -31.43
N CYS A 153 20.10 -15.40 -31.61
CA CYS A 153 20.89 -16.18 -32.55
C CYS A 153 21.11 -17.62 -32.08
N SER A 154 21.67 -18.46 -32.94
CA SER A 154 22.08 -19.82 -32.59
C SER A 154 23.15 -19.84 -31.49
N SER A 155 23.23 -20.92 -30.70
CA SER A 155 24.25 -21.06 -29.66
C SER A 155 25.67 -20.91 -30.22
N LYS A 156 25.91 -21.43 -31.44
CA LYS A 156 27.20 -21.28 -32.15
C LYS A 156 27.50 -19.80 -32.41
N LYS A 157 26.57 -19.08 -33.03
CA LYS A 157 26.75 -17.66 -33.35
C LYS A 157 26.94 -16.79 -32.11
N ILE A 158 26.23 -17.09 -31.02
CA ILE A 158 26.39 -16.38 -29.74
C ILE A 158 27.81 -16.56 -29.21
N LYS A 159 28.32 -17.81 -29.17
CA LYS A 159 29.69 -18.10 -28.73
C LYS A 159 30.71 -17.36 -29.59
N ASP A 160 30.61 -17.49 -30.90
CA ASP A 160 31.50 -16.81 -31.85
C ASP A 160 31.47 -15.29 -31.68
N PHE A 161 30.29 -14.71 -31.45
CA PHE A 161 30.16 -13.27 -31.28
C PHE A 161 30.79 -12.77 -29.97
N LEU A 162 30.59 -13.50 -28.86
CA LEU A 162 31.18 -13.16 -27.55
C LEU A 162 32.70 -13.34 -27.54
N SER A 163 33.22 -14.39 -28.20
CA SER A 163 34.67 -14.63 -28.28
C SER A 163 35.41 -13.55 -29.07
N ASN A 164 34.76 -12.89 -30.02
CA ASN A 164 35.38 -11.89 -30.89
C ASN A 164 35.14 -10.43 -30.45
N HIS A 165 34.31 -10.19 -29.42
CA HIS A 165 33.94 -8.83 -29.00
C HIS A 165 33.76 -8.75 -27.49
N GLU A 166 34.20 -7.65 -26.88
CA GLU A 166 33.97 -7.38 -25.46
C GLU A 166 32.52 -6.90 -25.22
N VAL A 167 31.63 -7.80 -24.81
CA VAL A 167 30.18 -7.57 -24.74
C VAL A 167 29.60 -8.09 -23.44
N VAL A 168 29.02 -7.19 -22.65
CA VAL A 168 28.22 -7.57 -21.48
C VAL A 168 26.75 -7.71 -21.85
N LEU A 169 26.18 -8.90 -21.68
CA LEU A 169 24.76 -9.13 -21.91
C LEU A 169 23.91 -8.55 -20.78
N LYS A 170 22.75 -8.00 -21.17
CA LYS A 170 21.77 -7.49 -20.20
C LYS A 170 21.11 -8.63 -19.43
N PRO A 171 20.62 -8.39 -18.21
CA PRO A 171 20.00 -9.43 -17.36
C PRO A 171 18.89 -10.24 -18.04
N ARG A 172 18.05 -9.60 -18.87
CA ARG A 172 16.99 -10.31 -19.63
C ARG A 172 17.56 -11.25 -20.69
N GLN A 173 18.66 -10.88 -21.32
CA GLN A 173 19.36 -11.68 -22.32
C GLN A 173 20.05 -12.88 -21.64
N VAL A 174 20.65 -12.66 -20.47
CA VAL A 174 21.28 -13.72 -19.67
C VAL A 174 20.23 -14.76 -19.21
N LYS A 175 19.03 -14.32 -18.83
CA LYS A 175 17.91 -15.25 -18.54
C LYS A 175 17.47 -16.02 -19.78
N PHE A 176 17.40 -15.35 -20.93
CA PHE A 176 17.02 -15.99 -22.19
C PHE A 176 18.00 -17.08 -22.59
N ILE A 177 19.32 -16.82 -22.54
CA ILE A 177 20.32 -17.86 -22.85
C ILE A 177 20.25 -19.02 -21.86
N PHE A 178 19.96 -18.77 -20.58
CA PHE A 178 19.77 -19.83 -19.58
C PHE A 178 18.57 -20.71 -19.90
N ASP A 179 17.43 -20.11 -20.25
CA ASP A 179 16.21 -20.86 -20.62
C ASP A 179 16.39 -21.62 -21.95
N LYS A 180 17.22 -21.10 -22.85
CA LYS A 180 17.51 -21.69 -24.16
C LYS A 180 18.46 -22.89 -24.07
N ASP A 181 19.62 -22.70 -23.45
CA ASP A 181 20.71 -23.67 -23.42
C ASP A 181 21.57 -23.43 -22.18
N THR A 182 21.54 -24.37 -21.24
CA THR A 182 22.27 -24.26 -19.98
C THR A 182 23.79 -24.23 -20.19
N GLU A 183 24.32 -24.95 -21.18
CA GLU A 183 25.75 -24.93 -21.50
C GLU A 183 26.18 -23.58 -22.10
N LEU A 184 25.30 -22.94 -22.88
CA LEU A 184 25.53 -21.59 -23.36
C LEU A 184 25.56 -20.57 -22.21
N PHE A 185 24.69 -20.73 -21.22
CA PHE A 185 24.76 -19.89 -20.02
C PHE A 185 26.07 -20.09 -19.26
N LEU A 186 26.52 -21.33 -19.04
CA LEU A 186 27.81 -21.61 -18.40
C LEU A 186 28.98 -20.98 -19.17
N PHE A 187 28.97 -21.12 -20.50
CA PHE A 187 29.93 -20.45 -21.37
C PHE A 187 29.94 -18.93 -21.14
N TYR A 188 28.77 -18.28 -21.10
CA TYR A 188 28.67 -16.85 -20.86
C TYR A 188 29.19 -16.44 -19.47
N ILE A 189 28.89 -17.22 -18.42
CA ILE A 189 29.40 -16.95 -17.06
C ILE A 189 30.93 -17.03 -17.04
N ASN A 190 31.52 -18.02 -17.70
CA ASN A 190 32.97 -18.14 -17.81
C ASN A 190 33.59 -17.00 -18.62
N TYR A 191 33.00 -16.65 -19.76
CA TYR A 191 33.39 -15.49 -20.56
C TYR A 191 33.27 -14.18 -19.76
N TYR A 192 32.24 -14.01 -18.94
CA TYR A 192 32.08 -12.80 -18.13
C TYR A 192 33.26 -12.57 -17.19
N LYS A 193 33.89 -13.64 -16.68
CA LYS A 193 35.09 -13.57 -15.83
C LYS A 193 36.35 -13.15 -16.57
N THR A 194 36.39 -13.30 -17.90
CA THR A 194 37.56 -12.89 -18.69
C THR A 194 37.52 -11.41 -19.05
N LEU A 195 36.41 -10.71 -18.75
CA LEU A 195 36.26 -9.29 -19.04
C LEU A 195 36.96 -8.40 -17.98
N PRO A 196 37.50 -7.23 -18.36
CA PRO A 196 38.14 -6.30 -17.43
C PRO A 196 37.22 -5.94 -16.25
N GLU A 197 37.77 -5.96 -15.03
CA GLU A 197 37.07 -5.62 -13.78
C GLU A 197 35.87 -6.53 -13.45
N LYS A 198 35.74 -7.69 -14.10
CA LYS A 198 34.67 -8.67 -13.84
C LYS A 198 35.27 -9.97 -13.29
N SER A 199 34.94 -10.30 -12.04
CA SER A 199 35.41 -11.51 -11.37
C SER A 199 34.29 -12.51 -11.08
N GLU A 200 33.11 -12.02 -10.71
CA GLU A 200 31.90 -12.83 -10.49
C GLU A 200 30.67 -12.17 -11.14
N TYR A 201 29.75 -13.00 -11.63
CA TYR A 201 28.49 -12.47 -12.13
C TYR A 201 27.54 -12.13 -10.97
N SER A 202 27.24 -10.85 -10.77
CA SER A 202 26.59 -10.38 -9.53
C SER A 202 25.15 -9.88 -9.65
N HIS A 203 24.51 -10.04 -10.82
CA HIS A 203 23.18 -9.48 -11.03
C HIS A 203 22.09 -10.27 -10.29
N THR A 204 21.66 -9.77 -9.12
CA THR A 204 20.76 -10.46 -8.17
C THR A 204 19.52 -11.08 -8.81
N ASN A 205 18.82 -10.38 -9.71
CA ASN A 205 17.60 -10.90 -10.34
C ASN A 205 17.83 -12.11 -11.26
N VAL A 206 19.04 -12.28 -11.78
CA VAL A 206 19.43 -13.43 -12.60
C VAL A 206 19.86 -14.55 -11.66
N CYS A 207 20.73 -14.26 -10.68
CA CYS A 207 21.14 -15.24 -9.68
C CYS A 207 19.93 -15.89 -8.98
N GLN A 208 18.93 -15.09 -8.59
CA GLN A 208 17.68 -15.59 -8.01
C GLN A 208 16.85 -16.41 -8.99
N TYR A 209 16.85 -16.05 -10.27
CA TYR A 209 16.13 -16.78 -11.32
C TYR A 209 16.75 -18.16 -11.54
N VAL A 210 18.08 -18.22 -11.66
CA VAL A 210 18.86 -19.47 -11.78
C VAL A 210 18.67 -20.31 -10.52
N ALA A 211 18.82 -19.73 -9.32
CA ALA A 211 18.59 -20.43 -8.05
C ALA A 211 17.17 -21.01 -7.90
N LEU A 212 16.17 -20.35 -8.50
CA LEU A 212 14.79 -20.83 -8.49
C LEU A 212 14.58 -21.98 -9.48
N LYS A 213 15.13 -21.88 -10.69
CA LYS A 213 14.92 -22.83 -11.81
C LYS A 213 15.82 -24.05 -11.73
N ASN A 214 17.10 -23.86 -11.40
CA ASN A 214 18.10 -24.91 -11.24
C ASN A 214 18.97 -24.65 -10.00
N PRO A 215 18.47 -24.99 -8.79
CA PRO A 215 19.19 -24.74 -7.54
C PRO A 215 20.56 -25.41 -7.46
N LYS A 216 20.72 -26.62 -8.03
CA LYS A 216 21.98 -27.38 -8.02
C LYS A 216 23.07 -26.66 -8.81
N MET A 217 22.73 -26.18 -10.00
CA MET A 217 23.66 -25.43 -10.84
C MET A 217 24.03 -24.08 -10.23
N TRP A 218 23.04 -23.34 -9.70
CA TRP A 218 23.33 -22.10 -8.98
C TRP A 218 24.28 -22.34 -7.81
N TYR A 219 24.08 -23.43 -7.05
CA TYR A 219 24.95 -23.77 -5.94
C TYR A 219 26.39 -24.05 -6.40
N LYS A 220 26.56 -24.88 -7.43
CA LYS A 220 27.88 -25.17 -8.01
C LYS A 220 28.60 -23.89 -8.46
N LEU A 221 27.89 -23.00 -9.16
CA LEU A 221 28.45 -21.71 -9.58
C LEU A 221 28.77 -20.78 -8.42
N HIS A 222 28.02 -20.86 -7.32
CA HIS A 222 28.30 -20.08 -6.13
C HIS A 222 29.59 -20.57 -5.44
N GLU A 223 29.75 -21.89 -5.28
CA GLU A 223 30.95 -22.51 -4.71
C GLU A 223 32.22 -22.23 -5.54
N GLU A 224 32.10 -22.19 -6.86
CA GLU A 224 33.21 -21.86 -7.78
C GLU A 224 33.51 -20.35 -7.86
N HIS A 225 32.87 -19.52 -7.03
CA HIS A 225 32.92 -18.05 -7.10
C HIS A 225 32.63 -17.53 -8.53
N SER A 226 31.73 -18.21 -9.25
CA SER A 226 31.30 -17.86 -10.60
C SER A 226 30.09 -16.94 -10.62
N ILE A 227 29.27 -17.01 -9.58
CA ILE A 227 28.12 -16.15 -9.39
C ILE A 227 28.09 -15.64 -7.95
N SER A 228 27.61 -14.40 -7.76
CA SER A 228 27.61 -13.79 -6.43
C SER A 228 26.69 -14.50 -5.45
N LYS A 229 27.09 -14.43 -4.17
CA LYS A 229 26.26 -14.86 -3.05
C LYS A 229 25.00 -14.00 -2.94
N ILE A 230 23.85 -14.64 -2.81
CA ILE A 230 22.56 -13.95 -2.65
C ILE A 230 21.73 -14.56 -1.52
N ASN A 231 20.97 -13.71 -0.83
CA ASN A 231 19.98 -14.17 0.13
C ASN A 231 18.74 -14.71 -0.60
N LEU A 232 18.47 -16.01 -0.45
CA LEU A 232 17.33 -16.68 -1.07
C LEU A 232 16.05 -16.41 -0.27
N GLY A 233 14.96 -16.17 -1.00
CA GLY A 233 13.64 -16.03 -0.41
C GLY A 233 13.07 -17.38 0.04
N ARG A 234 12.01 -17.34 0.85
CA ARG A 234 11.35 -18.52 1.44
C ARG A 234 11.00 -19.61 0.41
N ARG A 235 10.48 -19.21 -0.77
CA ARG A 235 10.11 -20.14 -1.86
C ARG A 235 11.34 -20.84 -2.45
N THR A 236 12.38 -20.07 -2.75
CA THR A 236 13.62 -20.58 -3.33
C THR A 236 14.37 -21.46 -2.33
N SER A 237 14.45 -21.07 -1.06
CA SER A 237 15.08 -21.92 -0.02
C SER A 237 14.38 -23.26 0.15
N LYS A 238 13.04 -23.28 0.10
CA LYS A 238 12.28 -24.55 0.11
C LYS A 238 12.60 -25.41 -1.11
N ASN A 239 12.69 -24.79 -2.28
CA ASN A 239 13.02 -25.51 -3.52
C ASN A 239 14.44 -26.08 -3.46
N PHE A 240 15.41 -25.29 -3.00
CA PHE A 240 16.79 -25.71 -2.80
C PHE A 240 16.88 -26.95 -1.89
N LEU A 241 16.27 -26.89 -0.70
CA LEU A 241 16.29 -27.99 0.28
C LEU A 241 15.45 -29.23 -0.10
N ARG A 242 14.68 -29.17 -1.20
CA ARG A 242 14.05 -30.35 -1.80
C ARG A 242 15.03 -31.13 -2.68
N HIS A 243 16.05 -30.46 -3.22
CA HIS A 243 16.97 -31.02 -4.21
C HIS A 243 18.40 -31.17 -3.67
N SER A 244 18.68 -30.73 -2.43
CA SER A 244 19.94 -30.97 -1.72
C SER A 244 20.01 -32.41 -1.20
N ASN A 245 21.15 -33.07 -1.44
CA ASN A 245 21.45 -34.44 -1.00
C ASN A 245 21.73 -34.55 0.52
N ASP A 246 22.02 -35.78 0.96
CA ASP A 246 22.13 -36.28 2.34
C ASP A 246 23.06 -35.49 3.29
N ASP A 247 23.96 -34.64 2.76
CA ASP A 247 24.90 -33.80 3.53
C ASP A 247 24.28 -32.50 4.09
N PHE A 248 22.95 -32.30 3.97
CA PHE A 248 22.28 -31.12 4.52
C PHE A 248 22.61 -30.90 6.01
N LEU A 249 22.68 -31.98 6.79
CA LEU A 249 22.89 -31.93 8.24
C LEU A 249 24.31 -31.49 8.61
N SER A 250 25.33 -31.91 7.87
CA SER A 250 26.73 -31.56 8.14
C SER A 250 27.10 -30.13 7.72
N SER A 251 26.26 -29.49 6.89
CA SER A 251 26.56 -28.17 6.28
C SER A 251 25.54 -27.07 6.62
N ILE A 252 24.77 -27.23 7.69
CA ILE A 252 23.68 -26.32 8.08
C ILE A 252 24.15 -24.87 8.27
N LYS A 253 25.32 -24.69 8.89
CA LYS A 253 25.89 -23.35 9.14
C LYS A 253 26.18 -22.64 7.81
N HIS A 254 26.77 -23.34 6.85
CA HIS A 254 27.02 -22.82 5.50
C HIS A 254 25.71 -22.48 4.78
N TYR A 255 24.73 -23.40 4.78
CA TYR A 255 23.43 -23.13 4.17
C TYR A 255 22.69 -21.95 4.79
N SER A 256 22.89 -21.68 6.08
CA SER A 256 22.27 -20.54 6.78
C SER A 256 22.73 -19.18 6.27
N GLU A 257 23.84 -19.13 5.55
CA GLU A 257 24.39 -17.88 5.04
C GLU A 257 23.63 -17.33 3.83
N PHE A 258 22.84 -18.17 3.17
CA PHE A 258 22.05 -17.78 1.99
C PHE A 258 20.60 -18.30 2.00
N LEU A 259 20.27 -19.29 2.84
CA LEU A 259 18.89 -19.77 3.02
C LEU A 259 18.20 -19.10 4.21
N LYS A 260 16.87 -19.05 4.19
CA LYS A 260 16.09 -18.58 5.34
C LYS A 260 16.13 -19.59 6.50
N LEU A 261 16.53 -19.11 7.68
CA LEU A 261 16.61 -19.91 8.92
C LEU A 261 15.28 -20.57 9.30
N ASP A 262 14.13 -19.92 9.10
CA ASP A 262 12.82 -20.51 9.36
C ASP A 262 12.51 -21.71 8.45
N VAL A 263 13.09 -21.75 7.24
CA VAL A 263 12.98 -22.87 6.32
C VAL A 263 13.93 -24.00 6.74
N ILE A 264 15.17 -23.67 7.13
CA ILE A 264 16.14 -24.62 7.67
C ILE A 264 15.56 -25.33 8.90
N VAL A 265 15.11 -24.59 9.91
CA VAL A 265 14.59 -25.16 11.16
C VAL A 265 13.39 -26.08 10.91
N ARG A 266 12.51 -25.73 9.95
CA ARG A 266 11.41 -26.61 9.57
C ARG A 266 11.88 -27.87 8.87
N LYS A 267 12.88 -27.80 7.99
CA LYS A 267 13.44 -28.96 7.28
C LYS A 267 14.15 -29.93 8.22
N LEU A 268 14.72 -29.45 9.33
CA LEU A 268 15.40 -30.29 10.31
C LEU A 268 14.43 -31.27 11.01
N HIS A 269 13.16 -30.92 11.19
CA HIS A 269 12.15 -31.77 11.81
C HIS A 269 12.67 -32.44 13.10
N GLY A 270 12.79 -33.78 13.11
CA GLY A 270 13.28 -34.58 14.24
C GLY A 270 14.75 -34.31 14.57
N ASN A 271 15.58 -34.03 13.56
CA ASN A 271 17.03 -33.84 13.66
C ASN A 271 17.44 -32.50 14.29
N PHE A 272 16.46 -31.64 14.62
CA PHE A 272 16.76 -30.34 15.21
C PHE A 272 17.50 -30.48 16.54
N LYS A 273 17.17 -31.50 17.35
CA LYS A 273 17.76 -31.69 18.68
C LYS A 273 19.26 -31.95 18.59
N GLU A 274 19.64 -32.84 17.70
CA GLU A 274 21.02 -33.28 17.45
C GLU A 274 21.85 -32.10 16.93
N VAL A 275 21.31 -31.38 15.93
CA VAL A 275 21.95 -30.19 15.35
C VAL A 275 22.08 -29.07 16.37
N TYR A 276 21.02 -28.81 17.13
CA TYR A 276 21.05 -27.77 18.16
C TYR A 276 22.10 -28.09 19.22
N PHE A 277 22.19 -29.35 19.66
CA PHE A 277 23.22 -29.84 20.58
C PHE A 277 24.64 -29.72 20.00
N GLU A 278 24.83 -30.01 18.73
CA GLU A 278 26.13 -29.90 18.05
C GLU A 278 26.65 -28.46 18.07
N PHE A 279 25.80 -27.50 17.67
CA PHE A 279 26.12 -26.07 17.62
C PHE A 279 26.00 -25.34 18.96
N PHE A 280 25.62 -26.05 20.03
CA PHE A 280 25.53 -25.45 21.36
C PHE A 280 26.93 -25.11 21.90
N PRO A 281 27.12 -23.95 22.54
CA PRO A 281 28.40 -23.58 23.14
C PRO A 281 28.91 -24.62 24.14
N ARG A 282 30.22 -24.87 24.11
CA ARG A 282 30.90 -25.82 25.02
C ARG A 282 31.50 -25.14 26.26
N ASP A 283 31.52 -23.82 26.28
CA ASP A 283 31.94 -23.01 27.40
C ASP A 283 30.83 -22.03 27.80
N THR A 284 30.81 -21.63 29.08
CA THR A 284 29.76 -20.78 29.64
C THR A 284 29.82 -19.33 29.16
N TYR A 285 30.99 -18.86 28.72
CA TYR A 285 31.16 -17.50 28.19
C TYR A 285 30.37 -17.34 26.88
N ASN A 286 30.49 -18.29 25.96
CA ASN A 286 29.83 -18.25 24.66
C ASN A 286 28.31 -18.49 24.67
N ILE A 287 27.72 -18.82 25.84
CA ILE A 287 26.26 -18.91 26.00
C ILE A 287 25.62 -17.53 25.96
N ASN A 288 26.32 -16.51 26.49
CA ASN A 288 25.81 -15.14 26.53
C ASN A 288 25.92 -14.41 25.19
N THR A 289 26.64 -14.99 24.21
CA THR A 289 26.86 -14.36 22.91
C THR A 289 25.76 -14.77 21.93
N TYR A 290 25.45 -13.89 20.97
CA TYR A 290 24.47 -14.15 19.91
C TYR A 290 24.97 -15.19 18.89
N ASN A 291 25.10 -16.44 19.35
CA ASN A 291 25.68 -17.55 18.60
C ASN A 291 24.65 -18.23 17.66
N PHE A 292 25.13 -19.15 16.84
CA PHE A 292 24.31 -19.82 15.82
C PHE A 292 23.17 -20.66 16.42
N SER A 293 23.41 -21.35 17.55
CA SER A 293 22.36 -22.11 18.23
C SER A 293 21.21 -21.21 18.69
N HIS A 294 21.49 -20.03 19.24
CA HIS A 294 20.45 -19.06 19.64
C HIS A 294 19.64 -18.55 18.44
N LYS A 295 20.30 -18.31 17.29
CA LYS A 295 19.62 -17.97 16.03
C LYS A 295 18.65 -19.07 15.60
N LEU A 296 19.06 -20.35 15.69
CA LEU A 296 18.19 -21.49 15.37
C LEU A 296 17.00 -21.59 16.34
N LEU A 297 17.25 -21.45 17.65
CA LEU A 297 16.24 -21.57 18.70
C LEU A 297 15.09 -20.57 18.53
N ARG A 298 15.39 -19.33 18.11
CA ARG A 298 14.36 -18.29 17.86
C ARG A 298 13.32 -18.69 16.81
N HIS A 299 13.66 -19.61 15.91
CA HIS A 299 12.77 -20.13 14.87
C HIS A 299 12.12 -21.48 15.24
N TYR A 300 12.44 -22.04 16.41
CA TYR A 300 11.82 -23.23 16.97
C TYR A 300 10.46 -22.89 17.64
N PRO A 301 9.51 -23.83 17.79
CA PRO A 301 8.22 -23.55 18.45
C PRO A 301 8.39 -22.92 19.83
N LYS A 302 7.79 -21.73 20.03
CA LYS A 302 7.99 -20.87 21.21
C LYS A 302 7.81 -21.61 22.54
N ASN A 303 6.77 -22.43 22.64
CA ASN A 303 6.44 -23.20 23.85
C ASN A 303 7.43 -24.34 24.16
N LYS A 304 8.38 -24.65 23.26
CA LYS A 304 9.40 -25.69 23.45
C LYS A 304 10.83 -25.13 23.51
N GLN A 305 11.00 -23.81 23.37
CA GLN A 305 12.32 -23.20 23.30
C GLN A 305 13.11 -23.34 24.60
N TRP A 306 12.46 -23.09 25.75
CA TRP A 306 13.10 -23.23 27.06
C TRP A 306 13.55 -24.66 27.32
N ASP A 307 12.66 -25.63 27.12
CA ASP A 307 12.95 -27.04 27.40
C ASP A 307 14.10 -27.55 26.53
N MET A 308 14.12 -27.15 25.24
CA MET A 308 15.22 -27.44 24.34
C MET A 308 16.54 -26.88 24.87
N PHE A 309 16.56 -25.59 25.22
CA PHE A 309 17.73 -24.91 25.78
C PHE A 309 18.21 -25.57 27.08
N ALA A 310 17.32 -25.77 28.05
CA ALA A 310 17.64 -26.30 29.37
C ALA A 310 18.14 -27.76 29.33
N GLN A 311 17.49 -28.62 28.53
CA GLN A 311 17.93 -30.01 28.36
C GLN A 311 19.29 -30.08 27.66
N THR A 312 19.53 -29.22 26.68
CA THR A 312 20.79 -29.17 25.95
C THR A 312 21.91 -28.68 26.86
N TYR A 313 21.66 -27.62 27.64
CA TYR A 313 22.58 -27.12 28.65
C TYR A 313 22.96 -28.21 29.67
N LEU A 314 21.97 -28.92 30.23
CA LEU A 314 22.20 -30.01 31.19
C LEU A 314 23.10 -31.11 30.61
N LYS A 315 22.87 -31.50 29.35
CA LYS A 315 23.69 -32.50 28.67
C LYS A 315 25.14 -32.03 28.42
N VAL A 316 25.35 -30.74 28.14
CA VAL A 316 26.68 -30.20 27.83
C VAL A 316 27.51 -29.93 29.08
N PHE A 317 26.90 -29.37 30.13
CA PHE A 317 27.61 -28.91 31.33
C PHE A 317 27.42 -29.80 32.56
N GLY A 318 26.56 -30.82 32.49
CA GLY A 318 26.31 -31.76 33.58
C GLY A 318 25.57 -31.18 34.78
N ASN A 319 25.11 -29.93 34.70
CA ASN A 319 24.37 -29.25 35.78
C ASN A 319 23.15 -28.47 35.24
N ASN A 320 22.26 -28.08 36.16
CA ASN A 320 21.03 -27.40 35.77
C ASN A 320 21.30 -25.92 35.48
N ILE A 321 20.76 -25.39 34.37
CA ILE A 321 20.88 -23.97 34.04
C ILE A 321 20.29 -23.06 35.12
N LEU A 322 19.31 -23.56 35.89
CA LEU A 322 18.75 -22.84 37.02
C LEU A 322 19.79 -22.53 38.11
N ASP A 323 20.89 -23.27 38.19
CA ASP A 323 22.00 -23.00 39.12
C ASP A 323 22.99 -21.97 38.57
N ASN A 324 22.95 -21.75 37.26
CA ASN A 324 23.94 -21.00 36.49
C ASN A 324 23.37 -19.83 35.67
N LEU A 325 22.18 -19.33 36.06
CA LEU A 325 21.49 -18.21 35.39
C LEU A 325 22.36 -16.95 35.20
N ILE A 326 23.42 -16.75 36.01
CA ILE A 326 24.33 -15.60 35.92
C ILE A 326 25.06 -15.48 34.56
N TYR A 327 25.10 -16.58 33.79
CA TYR A 327 25.69 -16.59 32.46
C TYR A 327 24.71 -16.15 31.36
N LEU A 328 23.44 -15.93 31.65
CA LEU A 328 22.45 -15.50 30.66
C LEU A 328 22.33 -13.97 30.64
N ASN A 329 22.27 -13.38 29.45
CA ASN A 329 22.02 -11.95 29.30
C ASN A 329 20.50 -11.65 29.18
N SER A 330 20.13 -10.37 29.07
CA SER A 330 18.74 -9.94 28.98
C SER A 330 18.00 -10.42 27.71
N ASP A 331 18.69 -10.85 26.66
CA ASP A 331 18.03 -11.42 25.47
C ASP A 331 17.34 -12.75 25.76
N PHE A 332 17.76 -13.46 26.81
CA PHE A 332 17.18 -14.73 27.25
C PHE A 332 15.87 -14.55 28.04
N ILE A 333 15.51 -13.33 28.45
CA ILE A 333 14.27 -13.09 29.22
C ILE A 333 13.04 -13.61 28.47
N LYS A 334 13.03 -13.47 27.13
CA LYS A 334 11.93 -13.96 26.27
C LYS A 334 11.86 -15.49 26.17
N LEU A 335 12.92 -16.19 26.57
CA LEU A 335 12.98 -17.65 26.59
C LEU A 335 12.59 -18.23 27.94
N PHE A 336 12.53 -17.44 29.02
CA PHE A 336 12.22 -17.97 30.34
C PHE A 336 10.81 -18.56 30.38
N PRO A 337 10.64 -19.73 31.04
CA PRO A 337 9.40 -20.49 30.99
C PRO A 337 8.31 -19.86 31.87
N ASN A 338 8.73 -19.11 32.90
CA ASN A 338 7.87 -18.45 33.88
C ASN A 338 8.63 -17.32 34.59
N LYS A 339 7.90 -16.53 35.38
CA LYS A 339 8.46 -15.41 36.15
C LYS A 339 9.41 -15.87 37.25
N THR A 340 9.22 -17.03 37.86
CA THR A 340 10.12 -17.53 38.91
C THR A 340 11.56 -17.66 38.43
N VAL A 341 11.78 -18.13 37.19
CA VAL A 341 13.12 -18.21 36.58
C VAL A 341 13.66 -16.81 36.29
N MET A 342 12.83 -15.91 35.76
CA MET A 342 13.18 -14.51 35.52
C MET A 342 13.62 -13.80 36.81
N ASN A 343 12.88 -13.99 37.91
CA ASN A 343 13.16 -13.38 39.20
C ASN A 343 14.49 -13.87 39.77
N LYS A 344 14.73 -15.20 39.75
CA LYS A 344 16.02 -15.78 40.17
C LYS A 344 17.20 -15.26 39.34
N TRP A 345 17.01 -15.13 38.03
CA TRP A 345 18.01 -14.54 37.14
C TRP A 345 18.29 -13.09 37.53
N ALA A 346 17.26 -12.27 37.65
CA ALA A 346 17.37 -10.86 37.98
C ALA A 346 18.04 -10.63 39.34
N GLU A 347 17.68 -11.41 40.37
CA GLU A 347 18.28 -11.35 41.71
C GLU A 347 19.78 -11.65 41.70
N ARG A 348 20.21 -12.67 40.94
CA ARG A 348 21.64 -13.01 40.82
C ARG A 348 22.41 -11.89 40.13
N HIS A 349 21.88 -11.35 39.04
CA HIS A 349 22.50 -10.23 38.35
C HIS A 349 22.50 -8.96 39.22
N TYR A 350 21.44 -8.72 39.99
CA TYR A 350 21.37 -7.59 40.90
C TYR A 350 22.43 -7.69 42.01
N LYS A 351 22.59 -8.88 42.62
CA LYS A 351 23.63 -9.12 43.63
C LYS A 351 25.04 -8.83 43.10
N LYS A 352 25.32 -9.19 41.84
CA LYS A 352 26.62 -8.99 41.19
C LYS A 352 26.87 -7.56 40.74
N HIS A 353 25.90 -6.94 40.06
CA HIS A 353 26.08 -5.67 39.35
C HIS A 353 25.51 -4.46 40.08
N LYS A 354 24.65 -4.67 41.09
CA LYS A 354 23.98 -3.62 41.88
C LYS A 354 23.20 -2.59 41.05
N SER A 355 22.82 -2.92 39.81
CA SER A 355 22.05 -2.05 38.92
C SER A 355 20.57 -2.05 39.29
N ASN A 356 20.00 -0.89 39.60
CA ASN A 356 18.58 -0.76 39.92
C ASN A 356 17.66 -1.18 38.75
N ASP A 357 18.10 -1.06 37.49
CA ASP A 357 17.27 -1.44 36.33
C ASP A 357 16.86 -2.93 36.34
N LEU A 358 17.64 -3.78 37.01
CA LEU A 358 17.34 -5.21 37.15
C LEU A 358 16.16 -5.46 38.09
N LEU A 359 15.88 -4.54 39.02
CA LEU A 359 14.83 -4.70 40.02
C LEU A 359 13.44 -4.81 39.39
N LYS A 360 13.20 -4.27 38.19
CA LYS A 360 11.92 -4.47 37.50
C LYS A 360 11.62 -5.94 37.18
N TYR A 361 12.62 -6.81 37.18
CA TYR A 361 12.47 -8.24 36.90
C TYR A 361 12.53 -9.12 38.17
N CYS A 362 12.77 -8.54 39.34
CA CYS A 362 12.85 -9.28 40.60
C CYS A 362 11.45 -9.50 41.23
N ASP A 363 11.38 -10.36 42.26
CA ASP A 363 10.14 -10.62 43.00
C ASP A 363 9.57 -9.33 43.63
N PRO A 364 8.31 -8.96 43.34
CA PRO A 364 7.67 -7.77 43.90
C PRO A 364 7.70 -7.71 45.43
N ASN A 365 7.52 -8.84 46.13
CA ASN A 365 7.40 -8.89 47.59
C ASN A 365 8.65 -8.40 48.31
N THR A 366 9.83 -8.70 47.76
CA THR A 366 11.12 -8.28 48.32
C THR A 366 11.58 -6.96 47.72
N THR A 367 11.25 -6.71 46.45
CA THR A 367 11.81 -5.60 45.69
C THR A 367 11.07 -4.29 45.91
N ILE A 368 9.74 -4.33 46.06
CA ILE A 368 8.96 -3.12 46.31
C ILE A 368 9.38 -2.45 47.63
N PRO A 369 9.52 -3.16 48.77
CA PRO A 369 10.06 -2.57 49.99
C PRO A 369 11.45 -1.95 49.79
N LEU A 370 12.36 -2.66 49.13
CA LEU A 370 13.72 -2.18 48.85
C LEU A 370 13.73 -0.90 48.01
N ILE A 371 12.89 -0.81 46.97
CA ILE A 371 12.78 0.40 46.15
C ILE A 371 12.19 1.55 46.98
N LYS A 372 11.19 1.30 47.84
CA LYS A 372 10.63 2.31 48.74
C LYS A 372 11.68 2.84 49.74
N GLU A 373 12.53 1.97 50.29
CA GLU A 373 13.65 2.39 51.14
C GLU A 373 14.63 3.28 50.39
N LYS A 374 14.99 2.90 49.14
CA LYS A 374 15.83 3.73 48.27
C LYS A 374 15.19 5.10 48.02
N ILE A 375 13.90 5.15 47.71
CA ILE A 375 13.15 6.40 47.53
C ILE A 375 13.24 7.29 48.78
N ASN A 376 13.15 6.71 49.98
CA ASN A 376 13.16 7.47 51.24
C ASN A 376 14.49 8.18 51.51
N VAL A 377 15.62 7.62 51.04
CA VAL A 377 16.95 8.20 51.23
C VAL A 377 17.45 9.02 50.03
N THR A 378 16.75 8.99 48.90
CA THR A 378 17.09 9.79 47.72
C THR A 378 16.55 11.22 47.83
N SER A 379 17.45 12.21 47.89
CA SER A 379 17.09 13.63 47.97
C SER A 379 16.73 14.25 46.60
N ASP A 380 17.30 13.75 45.51
CA ASP A 380 17.02 14.23 44.16
C ASP A 380 15.63 13.81 43.66
N ILE A 381 14.87 14.79 43.15
CA ILE A 381 13.49 14.59 42.70
C ILE A 381 13.42 13.72 41.44
N TYR A 382 14.38 13.88 40.52
CA TYR A 382 14.39 13.15 39.26
C TYR A 382 14.75 11.67 39.49
N GLU A 383 15.76 11.39 40.31
CA GLU A 383 16.13 10.04 40.73
C GLU A 383 14.99 9.36 41.49
N ARG A 384 14.31 10.06 42.42
CA ARG A 384 13.12 9.53 43.10
C ARG A 384 12.02 9.17 42.10
N LYS A 385 11.76 10.02 41.10
CA LYS A 385 10.80 9.71 40.03
C LYS A 385 11.17 8.44 39.28
N MET A 386 12.44 8.27 38.92
CA MET A 386 12.91 7.06 38.23
C MET A 386 12.71 5.79 39.08
N LEU A 387 12.90 5.87 40.40
CA LEU A 387 12.60 4.77 41.32
C LEU A 387 11.09 4.50 41.46
N VAL A 388 10.24 5.54 41.43
CA VAL A 388 8.78 5.37 41.39
C VAL A 388 8.34 4.68 40.09
N ILE A 389 8.90 5.07 38.94
CA ILE A 389 8.65 4.39 37.66
C ILE A 389 9.10 2.93 37.75
N LEU A 390 10.22 2.65 38.40
CA LEU A 390 10.72 1.29 38.60
C LEU A 390 9.76 0.42 39.44
N LEU A 391 9.03 0.99 40.42
CA LEU A 391 7.94 0.29 41.12
C LEU A 391 6.83 -0.15 40.16
N LEU A 392 6.42 0.74 39.25
CA LEU A 392 5.41 0.45 38.23
C LEU A 392 5.90 -0.61 37.24
N GLU A 393 7.15 -0.49 36.77
CA GLU A 393 7.76 -1.46 35.86
C GLU A 393 7.90 -2.83 36.51
N ASN A 394 8.23 -2.90 37.81
CA ASN A 394 8.29 -4.15 38.55
C ASN A 394 6.92 -4.87 38.57
N CYS A 395 5.84 -4.14 38.88
CA CYS A 395 4.49 -4.69 38.83
C CYS A 395 4.13 -5.14 37.41
N GLN A 396 4.44 -4.33 36.39
CA GLN A 396 4.15 -4.63 34.98
C GLN A 396 4.87 -5.89 34.49
N LYS A 397 6.18 -6.01 34.73
CA LYS A 397 6.99 -7.13 34.25
C LYS A 397 6.65 -8.43 34.98
N ASN A 398 6.23 -8.36 36.23
CA ASN A 398 5.75 -9.51 36.99
C ASN A 398 4.26 -9.82 36.78
N GLU A 399 3.53 -8.94 36.09
CA GLU A 399 2.07 -9.03 35.90
C GLU A 399 1.30 -9.06 37.25
N ASP A 400 1.88 -8.42 38.26
CA ASP A 400 1.36 -8.39 39.62
C ASP A 400 0.49 -7.15 39.85
N TYR A 401 -0.80 -7.31 39.55
CA TYR A 401 -1.80 -6.29 39.80
C TYR A 401 -2.14 -6.13 41.28
N THR A 402 -1.92 -7.16 42.12
CA THR A 402 -2.16 -7.05 43.57
C THR A 402 -1.15 -6.09 44.20
N SER A 403 0.13 -6.23 43.86
CA SER A 403 1.16 -5.30 44.30
C SER A 403 0.99 -3.91 43.70
N LEU A 404 0.45 -3.81 42.48
CA LEU A 404 0.17 -2.53 41.83
C LEU A 404 -0.74 -1.64 42.70
N GLU A 405 -1.78 -2.21 43.32
CA GLU A 405 -2.65 -1.48 44.25
C GLU A 405 -1.84 -0.80 45.38
N ALA A 406 -0.99 -1.58 46.07
CA ALA A 406 -0.17 -1.08 47.17
C ALA A 406 0.88 -0.06 46.70
N VAL A 407 1.38 -0.19 45.47
CA VAL A 407 2.28 0.78 44.84
C VAL A 407 1.55 2.08 44.53
N LEU A 408 0.38 2.02 43.89
CA LEU A 408 -0.43 3.21 43.58
C LEU A 408 -0.82 3.95 44.86
N LYS A 409 -1.25 3.23 45.90
CA LYS A 409 -1.53 3.80 47.23
C LYS A 409 -0.31 4.52 47.81
N TYR A 410 0.86 3.91 47.73
CA TYR A 410 2.10 4.52 48.21
C TYR A 410 2.43 5.81 47.44
N ILE A 411 2.30 5.78 46.11
CA ILE A 411 2.50 6.96 45.26
C ILE A 411 1.54 8.08 45.68
N CYS A 412 0.24 7.78 45.79
CA CYS A 412 -0.78 8.74 46.23
C CYS A 412 -0.46 9.36 47.59
N PHE A 413 0.07 8.62 48.54
CA PHE A 413 0.33 9.16 49.87
C PHE A 413 1.67 9.92 49.95
N ARG A 414 2.76 9.29 49.51
CA ARG A 414 4.13 9.78 49.71
C ARG A 414 4.54 10.84 48.71
N HIS A 415 4.02 10.80 47.49
CA HIS A 415 4.42 11.69 46.39
C HIS A 415 3.33 12.72 46.05
N ARG A 416 2.26 12.82 46.86
CA ARG A 416 1.15 13.78 46.68
C ARG A 416 1.53 15.24 46.59
N ASN A 417 2.73 15.62 47.04
CA ASN A 417 3.25 17.00 47.05
C ASN A 417 4.38 17.21 46.01
N GLU A 418 4.77 16.18 45.26
CA GLU A 418 5.80 16.29 44.22
C GLU A 418 5.18 16.62 42.85
N ASP A 419 5.91 17.34 42.00
CA ASP A 419 5.42 17.82 40.69
C ASP A 419 5.31 16.72 39.61
N ASN A 420 5.79 15.51 39.89
CA ASN A 420 5.92 14.44 38.89
C ASN A 420 4.64 13.62 38.62
N THR A 421 3.47 14.08 39.07
CA THR A 421 2.24 13.26 39.06
C THR A 421 1.74 12.99 37.62
N SER A 422 1.91 13.96 36.71
CA SER A 422 1.52 13.81 35.30
C SER A 422 2.39 12.77 34.58
N GLU A 423 3.70 12.75 34.78
CA GLU A 423 4.58 11.74 34.17
C GLU A 423 4.32 10.34 34.73
N ILE A 424 3.97 10.23 36.02
CA ILE A 424 3.58 8.96 36.63
C ILE A 424 2.29 8.43 35.98
N LEU A 425 1.28 9.28 35.82
CA LEU A 425 0.03 8.92 35.13
C LEU A 425 0.29 8.51 33.66
N ASP A 426 1.16 9.23 32.95
CA ASP A 426 1.58 8.82 31.60
C ASP A 426 2.22 7.43 31.62
N LYS A 427 3.11 7.16 32.59
CA LYS A 427 3.73 5.83 32.71
C LYS A 427 2.70 4.75 33.04
N ILE A 428 1.70 5.02 33.87
CA ILE A 428 0.59 4.08 34.12
C ILE A 428 -0.14 3.78 32.80
N ARG A 429 -0.49 4.81 32.02
CA ARG A 429 -1.15 4.66 30.71
C ARG A 429 -0.34 3.82 29.72
N TYR A 430 0.98 3.98 29.70
CA TYR A 430 1.85 3.22 28.78
C TYR A 430 2.17 1.79 29.23
N LEU A 431 2.30 1.57 30.54
CA LEU A 431 2.72 0.27 31.08
C LEU A 431 1.54 -0.69 31.25
N PHE A 432 0.34 -0.18 31.52
CA PHE A 432 -0.83 -0.99 31.84
C PHE A 432 -1.97 -0.76 30.85
N LYS A 433 -2.63 -1.86 30.51
CA LYS A 433 -3.95 -1.81 29.87
C LYS A 433 -4.96 -1.31 30.89
N LEU A 434 -5.51 -0.11 30.69
CA LEU A 434 -6.43 0.52 31.65
C LEU A 434 -7.71 -0.31 31.86
N GLU A 435 -8.10 -1.10 30.87
CA GLU A 435 -9.25 -2.02 30.89
C GLU A 435 -9.06 -3.16 31.91
N LYS A 436 -7.82 -3.45 32.31
CA LYS A 436 -7.50 -4.47 33.33
C LYS A 436 -7.48 -3.95 34.76
N LEU A 437 -7.65 -2.65 34.97
CA LEU A 437 -7.63 -2.06 36.31
C LEU A 437 -8.93 -2.37 37.04
N ASN A 438 -8.82 -2.80 38.31
CA ASN A 438 -9.96 -3.04 39.19
C ASN A 438 -10.33 -1.75 39.95
N GLN A 439 -11.36 -1.84 40.80
CA GLN A 439 -11.84 -0.70 41.57
C GLN A 439 -10.77 -0.05 42.45
N ASN A 440 -9.92 -0.84 43.11
CA ASN A 440 -8.93 -0.30 44.03
C ASN A 440 -7.84 0.46 43.28
N HIS A 441 -7.42 -0.03 42.11
CA HIS A 441 -6.52 0.74 41.24
C HIS A 441 -7.13 2.06 40.82
N TRP A 442 -8.39 2.04 40.38
CA TRP A 442 -9.10 3.25 39.97
C TRP A 442 -9.28 4.26 41.11
N ASN A 443 -9.49 3.81 42.34
CA ASN A 443 -9.54 4.71 43.50
C ASN A 443 -8.24 5.54 43.64
N HIS A 444 -7.08 4.90 43.46
CA HIS A 444 -5.79 5.61 43.53
C HIS A 444 -5.49 6.44 42.27
N VAL A 445 -5.80 5.94 41.08
CA VAL A 445 -5.64 6.72 39.84
C VAL A 445 -6.50 7.98 39.87
N THR A 446 -7.75 7.89 40.32
CA THR A 446 -8.66 9.05 40.43
C THR A 446 -8.24 10.03 41.54
N GLU A 447 -7.61 9.54 42.62
CA GLU A 447 -6.97 10.39 43.62
C GLU A 447 -5.81 11.20 43.01
N MET A 448 -4.94 10.59 42.21
CA MET A 448 -3.86 11.29 41.49
C MET A 448 -4.42 12.37 40.53
N LEU A 449 -5.48 12.05 39.80
CA LEU A 449 -6.17 13.04 38.94
C LEU A 449 -6.75 14.21 39.76
N THR A 450 -7.29 13.92 40.93
CA THR A 450 -7.82 14.94 41.85
C THR A 450 -6.69 15.85 42.37
N ILE A 451 -5.52 15.29 42.70
CA ILE A 451 -4.34 16.05 43.13
C ILE A 451 -3.87 17.02 42.03
N LEU A 452 -3.75 16.55 40.78
CA LEU A 452 -3.41 17.41 39.64
C LEU A 452 -4.39 18.58 39.50
N LYS A 453 -5.68 18.29 39.63
CA LYS A 453 -6.75 19.29 39.55
C LYS A 453 -6.64 20.34 40.67
N LEU A 454 -6.42 19.92 41.91
CA LEU A 454 -6.25 20.84 43.04
C LEU A 454 -5.06 21.79 42.86
N ARG A 455 -4.01 21.32 42.18
CA ARG A 455 -2.82 22.12 41.84
C ARG A 455 -2.97 22.97 40.59
N LYS A 456 -4.12 22.92 39.91
CA LYS A 456 -4.37 23.59 38.63
C LYS A 456 -3.36 23.18 37.54
N GLN A 457 -2.84 21.95 37.61
CA GLN A 457 -1.92 21.41 36.60
C GLN A 457 -2.72 20.76 35.47
N LEU A 458 -2.52 21.27 34.26
CA LEU A 458 -3.16 20.73 33.06
C LEU A 458 -2.44 19.45 32.64
N TYR A 459 -3.19 18.35 32.51
CA TYR A 459 -2.68 17.08 32.01
C TYR A 459 -3.59 16.54 30.92
N TYR A 460 -3.09 16.49 29.68
CA TYR A 460 -3.88 16.12 28.50
C TYR A 460 -4.43 14.68 28.58
N GLY A 461 -3.72 13.77 29.25
CA GLY A 461 -4.16 12.39 29.45
C GLY A 461 -5.36 12.21 30.39
N THR A 462 -5.78 13.27 31.10
CA THR A 462 -6.91 13.24 32.06
C THR A 462 -8.20 12.77 31.41
N VAL A 463 -8.50 13.23 30.18
CA VAL A 463 -9.71 12.87 29.43
C VAL A 463 -9.75 11.36 29.16
N THR A 464 -8.61 10.77 28.79
CA THR A 464 -8.48 9.32 28.56
C THR A 464 -8.76 8.51 29.83
N PHE A 465 -8.21 8.92 30.98
CA PHE A 465 -8.45 8.21 32.23
C PHE A 465 -9.90 8.27 32.67
N TYR A 466 -10.55 9.43 32.60
CA TYR A 466 -11.97 9.52 32.94
C TYR A 466 -12.84 8.71 32.00
N LEU A 467 -12.59 8.75 30.69
CA LEU A 467 -13.32 7.93 29.72
C LEU A 467 -13.18 6.44 30.01
N LYS A 468 -11.95 5.96 30.27
CA LYS A 468 -11.67 4.56 30.58
C LYS A 468 -12.23 4.14 31.95
N TYR A 469 -12.31 5.05 32.91
CA TYR A 469 -12.96 4.75 34.18
C TYR A 469 -14.48 4.66 34.03
N VAL A 470 -15.10 5.52 33.23
CA VAL A 470 -16.53 5.42 32.90
C VAL A 470 -16.83 4.10 32.18
N GLU A 471 -16.01 3.71 31.20
CA GLU A 471 -16.10 2.39 30.53
C GLU A 471 -16.07 1.25 31.56
N TYR A 472 -15.10 1.27 32.49
CA TYR A 472 -15.01 0.29 33.56
C TYR A 472 -16.27 0.24 34.43
N LEU A 473 -16.79 1.40 34.87
CA LEU A 473 -17.97 1.45 35.73
C LEU A 473 -19.22 0.91 35.03
N ILE A 474 -19.40 1.22 33.75
CA ILE A 474 -20.52 0.68 32.93
C ILE A 474 -20.41 -0.84 32.81
N LEU A 475 -19.23 -1.36 32.44
CA LEU A 475 -19.00 -2.79 32.27
C LEU A 475 -19.24 -3.61 33.55
N HIS A 476 -19.11 -2.99 34.72
CA HIS A 476 -19.30 -3.63 36.02
C HIS A 476 -20.62 -3.24 36.71
N GLY A 477 -21.54 -2.57 36.01
CA GLY A 477 -22.85 -2.20 36.56
C GLY A 477 -22.79 -1.24 37.75
N LYS A 478 -21.73 -0.42 37.84
CA LYS A 478 -21.53 0.52 38.94
C LYS A 478 -22.08 1.91 38.61
N PRO A 479 -22.41 2.73 39.63
CA PRO A 479 -22.79 4.12 39.41
C PRO A 479 -21.67 4.90 38.72
N HIS A 480 -21.92 5.36 37.49
CA HIS A 480 -20.94 6.05 36.62
C HIS A 480 -21.28 7.52 36.37
N ARG A 481 -22.53 7.95 36.64
CA ARG A 481 -23.03 9.29 36.29
C ARG A 481 -22.13 10.44 36.78
N LYS A 482 -21.61 10.35 38.00
CA LYS A 482 -20.72 11.38 38.57
C LYS A 482 -19.41 11.51 37.77
N GLU A 483 -18.82 10.38 37.39
CA GLU A 483 -17.57 10.35 36.63
C GLU A 483 -17.81 10.70 35.15
N LEU A 484 -18.99 10.37 34.61
CA LEU A 484 -19.43 10.84 33.30
C LEU A 484 -19.50 12.37 33.25
N ILE A 485 -20.13 13.01 34.24
CA ILE A 485 -20.19 14.49 34.31
C ILE A 485 -18.79 15.10 34.39
N ARG A 486 -17.87 14.45 35.14
CA ARG A 486 -16.46 14.87 35.19
C ARG A 486 -15.78 14.73 33.84
N TYR A 487 -15.95 13.60 33.15
CA TYR A 487 -15.46 13.39 31.80
C TYR A 487 -15.95 14.49 30.86
N ILE A 488 -17.25 14.76 30.82
CA ILE A 488 -17.86 15.79 29.95
C ILE A 488 -17.22 17.16 30.23
N LYS A 489 -17.08 17.53 31.52
CA LYS A 489 -16.47 18.81 31.91
C LYS A 489 -15.01 18.95 31.44
N GLU A 490 -14.20 17.91 31.62
CA GLU A 490 -12.78 17.94 31.23
C GLU A 490 -12.60 17.84 29.71
N ALA A 491 -13.45 17.08 29.03
CA ALA A 491 -13.46 16.95 27.58
C ALA A 491 -13.88 18.26 26.89
N ASN A 492 -14.85 19.00 27.45
CA ASN A 492 -15.26 20.31 26.94
C ASN A 492 -14.12 21.36 26.98
N ARG A 493 -13.25 21.29 28.00
CA ARG A 493 -12.09 22.19 28.14
C ARG A 493 -10.93 21.86 27.21
N ASN A 494 -10.88 20.62 26.72
CA ASN A 494 -9.80 20.13 25.87
C ASN A 494 -10.37 19.78 24.48
N SER A 495 -10.63 18.50 24.24
CA SER A 495 -11.27 17.99 23.03
C SER A 495 -12.21 16.84 23.43
N LEU A 496 -13.45 16.91 22.96
CA LEU A 496 -14.45 15.87 23.19
C LEU A 496 -14.22 14.73 22.19
N TYR A 497 -13.82 13.58 22.70
CA TYR A 497 -13.53 12.39 21.91
C TYR A 497 -13.91 11.12 22.66
N VAL A 498 -14.74 10.28 22.03
CA VAL A 498 -15.21 9.02 22.58
C VAL A 498 -14.83 7.89 21.61
N ASP A 499 -13.70 7.25 21.86
CA ASP A 499 -13.30 6.06 21.12
C ASP A 499 -12.82 4.97 22.05
N LEU A 500 -13.57 3.88 21.98
CA LEU A 500 -13.37 2.68 22.76
C LEU A 500 -13.37 1.47 21.83
N GLU A 501 -12.64 0.44 22.21
CA GLU A 501 -12.64 -0.85 21.51
C GLU A 501 -14.05 -1.48 21.57
N ASN A 502 -14.73 -1.36 22.71
CA ASN A 502 -16.10 -1.86 22.87
C ASN A 502 -17.12 -0.87 22.29
N LYS A 503 -17.56 -1.12 21.04
CA LYS A 503 -18.48 -0.23 20.31
C LYS A 503 -19.88 -0.15 20.95
N LYS A 504 -20.34 -1.19 21.64
CA LYS A 504 -21.60 -1.16 22.40
C LYS A 504 -21.51 -0.19 23.59
N VAL A 505 -20.42 -0.24 24.35
CA VAL A 505 -20.19 0.70 25.47
C VAL A 505 -19.93 2.11 24.95
N ASN A 506 -19.19 2.25 23.83
CA ASN A 506 -19.00 3.54 23.18
C ASN A 506 -20.35 4.19 22.82
N ARG A 507 -21.23 3.44 22.15
CA ARG A 507 -22.61 3.86 21.85
C ARG A 507 -23.36 4.30 23.11
N GLN A 508 -23.30 3.50 24.18
CA GLN A 508 -23.96 3.84 25.45
C GLN A 508 -23.43 5.16 26.04
N ILE A 509 -22.11 5.34 26.09
CA ILE A 509 -21.49 6.57 26.61
C ILE A 509 -21.91 7.78 25.77
N LEU A 510 -21.90 7.67 24.44
CA LEU A 510 -22.35 8.75 23.55
C LEU A 510 -23.79 9.19 23.88
N ILE A 511 -24.72 8.24 24.05
CA ILE A 511 -26.12 8.51 24.42
C ILE A 511 -26.21 9.16 25.81
N GLU A 512 -25.44 8.66 26.78
CA GLU A 512 -25.46 9.21 28.13
C GLU A 512 -24.85 10.62 28.21
N ILE A 513 -23.86 10.95 27.38
CA ILE A 513 -23.32 12.30 27.28
C ILE A 513 -24.43 13.28 26.88
N ILE A 514 -25.21 12.97 25.84
CA ILE A 514 -26.34 13.81 25.38
C ILE A 514 -27.37 13.98 26.51
N SER A 515 -27.61 12.92 27.27
CA SER A 515 -28.58 12.95 28.36
C SER A 515 -28.13 13.74 29.60
N ASN A 516 -26.84 14.12 29.69
CA ASN A 516 -26.27 14.70 30.91
C ASN A 516 -25.44 15.97 30.70
N TYR A 517 -25.12 16.39 29.47
CA TYR A 517 -24.20 17.51 29.23
C TYR A 517 -24.69 18.83 29.85
N ARG A 518 -26.00 19.11 29.85
CA ARG A 518 -26.62 20.31 30.48
C ARG A 518 -26.41 20.41 31.99
N LYS A 519 -25.92 19.34 32.63
CA LYS A 519 -25.57 19.35 34.06
C LYS A 519 -24.19 19.98 34.33
N VAL A 520 -23.50 20.43 33.28
CA VAL A 520 -22.21 21.11 33.35
C VAL A 520 -22.43 22.59 33.05
N GLU A 521 -22.32 23.47 34.06
CA GLU A 521 -22.63 24.91 34.01
C GLU A 521 -21.82 25.73 32.97
N GLU A 522 -20.77 25.14 32.37
CA GLU A 522 -19.84 25.79 31.43
C GLU A 522 -20.10 25.42 29.97
N ILE A 523 -21.17 24.68 29.66
CA ILE A 523 -21.46 24.20 28.29
C ILE A 523 -22.53 25.07 27.63
N ASP A 524 -22.15 25.68 26.51
CA ASP A 524 -23.05 26.35 25.59
C ASP A 524 -23.78 25.32 24.71
N ASP A 525 -25.11 25.34 24.72
CA ASP A 525 -25.96 24.38 24.00
C ASP A 525 -25.65 24.36 22.50
N THR A 526 -25.49 25.53 21.89
CA THR A 526 -25.22 25.67 20.45
C THR A 526 -23.87 25.05 20.09
N LYS A 527 -22.80 25.46 20.77
CA LYS A 527 -21.44 24.92 20.56
C LYS A 527 -21.34 23.43 20.86
N PHE A 528 -22.11 22.95 21.84
CA PHE A 528 -22.17 21.52 22.14
C PHE A 528 -22.85 20.75 21.02
N ASN A 529 -24.03 21.19 20.57
CA ASN A 529 -24.77 20.55 19.48
C ASN A 529 -23.91 20.49 18.22
N GLU A 530 -23.30 21.62 17.83
CA GLU A 530 -22.40 21.74 16.68
C GLU A 530 -21.27 20.69 16.70
N LYS A 531 -20.58 20.54 17.83
CA LYS A 531 -19.48 19.57 17.96
C LYS A 531 -19.97 18.13 18.10
N PHE A 532 -21.01 17.90 18.88
CA PHE A 532 -21.41 16.55 19.26
C PHE A 532 -22.18 15.84 18.15
N ILE A 533 -22.98 16.56 17.37
CA ILE A 533 -23.63 16.00 16.17
C ILE A 533 -22.57 15.48 15.20
N ASN A 534 -21.48 16.22 14.99
CA ASN A 534 -20.36 15.78 14.17
C ASN A 534 -19.73 14.47 14.66
N ILE A 535 -19.53 14.32 15.98
CA ILE A 535 -19.01 13.08 16.60
C ILE A 535 -19.96 11.90 16.37
N LEU A 536 -21.27 12.13 16.48
CA LEU A 536 -22.28 11.09 16.25
C LEU A 536 -22.34 10.65 14.79
N ILE A 537 -22.25 11.60 13.85
CA ILE A 537 -22.17 11.31 12.41
C ILE A 537 -20.94 10.45 12.14
N ASP A 538 -19.76 10.87 12.60
CA ASP A 538 -18.50 10.14 12.39
C ASP A 538 -18.55 8.73 13.01
N PHE A 539 -19.17 8.58 14.19
CA PHE A 539 -19.41 7.29 14.82
C PHE A 539 -20.34 6.41 14.00
N ASN A 540 -21.47 6.94 13.53
CA ASN A 540 -22.45 6.21 12.72
C ASN A 540 -21.84 5.76 11.38
N GLU A 541 -21.08 6.62 10.72
CA GLU A 541 -20.39 6.28 9.46
C GLU A 541 -19.42 5.10 9.65
N SER A 542 -18.76 5.04 10.80
CA SER A 542 -17.73 4.04 11.10
C SER A 542 -18.30 2.76 11.72
N ASN A 543 -19.55 2.78 12.23
CA ASN A 543 -20.14 1.70 13.04
C ASN A 543 -21.62 1.48 12.68
N THR A 544 -21.89 1.01 11.47
CA THR A 544 -23.26 0.83 10.93
C THR A 544 -24.15 -0.16 11.70
N GLU A 545 -23.56 -1.06 12.49
CA GLU A 545 -24.29 -1.97 13.39
C GLU A 545 -24.76 -1.31 14.69
N TYR A 546 -24.15 -0.19 15.09
CA TYR A 546 -24.37 0.47 16.39
C TYR A 546 -24.96 1.88 16.25
N ILE A 547 -25.66 2.15 15.15
CA ILE A 547 -26.18 3.48 14.82
C ILE A 547 -26.94 4.11 16.00
N ILE A 548 -26.68 5.40 16.18
CA ILE A 548 -27.38 6.30 17.09
C ILE A 548 -28.32 7.13 16.22
N ASP A 549 -29.63 7.02 16.46
CA ASP A 549 -30.63 7.82 15.75
C ASP A 549 -30.64 9.22 16.35
N LEU A 550 -30.33 10.24 15.54
CA LEU A 550 -30.27 11.62 16.02
C LEU A 550 -31.68 12.17 16.34
N SER A 551 -32.74 11.54 15.81
CA SER A 551 -34.12 11.90 16.13
C SER A 551 -34.53 11.59 17.56
N ASP A 552 -33.81 10.67 18.23
CA ASP A 552 -34.04 10.34 19.64
C ASP A 552 -33.67 11.49 20.60
N PHE A 553 -32.97 12.53 20.13
CA PHE A 553 -32.41 13.58 20.98
C PHE A 553 -33.07 14.96 20.77
N PRO A 554 -33.82 15.47 21.76
CA PRO A 554 -34.44 16.78 21.69
C PRO A 554 -33.40 17.89 21.51
N GLY A 555 -33.57 18.70 20.46
CA GLY A 555 -32.70 19.84 20.15
C GLY A 555 -31.72 19.62 19.01
N PHE A 556 -31.32 18.37 18.70
CA PHE A 556 -30.44 18.10 17.56
C PHE A 556 -31.15 18.28 16.22
N LEU A 557 -32.31 17.63 16.03
CA LEU A 557 -33.09 17.83 14.81
C LEU A 557 -33.56 19.29 14.62
N PRO A 558 -34.09 19.99 15.64
CA PRO A 558 -34.37 21.42 15.53
C PRO A 558 -33.16 22.26 15.12
N TYR A 559 -31.98 21.99 15.66
CA TYR A 559 -30.74 22.70 15.33
C TYR A 559 -30.28 22.42 13.90
N ILE A 560 -30.28 21.15 13.48
CA ILE A 560 -29.98 20.77 12.08
C ILE A 560 -31.00 21.42 11.14
N LYS A 561 -32.29 21.43 11.52
CA LYS A 561 -33.35 22.06 10.73
C LYS A 561 -33.17 23.57 10.63
N SER A 562 -32.82 24.27 11.72
CA SER A 562 -32.56 25.71 11.66
C SER A 562 -31.37 26.05 10.76
N ILE A 563 -30.34 25.22 10.73
CA ILE A 563 -29.21 25.36 9.78
C ILE A 563 -29.68 25.07 8.36
N LEU A 564 -30.47 24.01 8.15
CA LEU A 564 -31.02 23.64 6.85
C LEU A 564 -31.96 24.71 6.27
N ASP A 565 -32.74 25.39 7.10
CA ASP A 565 -33.70 26.41 6.68
C ASP A 565 -33.04 27.80 6.47
N SER A 566 -31.82 27.99 6.99
CA SER A 566 -31.05 29.24 6.86
C SER A 566 -30.40 29.39 5.49
N ASP A 567 -30.15 30.62 5.04
CA ASP A 567 -29.37 30.85 3.82
C ASP A 567 -27.93 30.35 4.01
N TYR A 568 -27.51 29.39 3.17
CA TYR A 568 -26.19 28.76 3.24
C TYR A 568 -25.05 29.78 3.19
N THR A 569 -25.27 30.88 2.47
CA THR A 569 -24.28 31.95 2.32
C THR A 569 -24.10 32.77 3.61
N THR A 570 -25.05 32.71 4.53
CA THR A 570 -25.02 33.43 5.81
C THR A 570 -24.53 32.58 6.99
N LEU A 571 -24.51 31.25 6.84
CA LEU A 571 -24.05 30.32 7.88
C LEU A 571 -22.61 30.54 8.31
N GLU A 572 -22.31 30.29 9.58
CA GLU A 572 -20.94 30.23 10.08
C GLU A 572 -20.18 29.02 9.49
N ASP A 573 -18.84 29.05 9.52
CA ASP A 573 -18.02 27.96 8.96
C ASP A 573 -18.34 26.59 9.57
N ASN A 574 -18.59 26.54 10.87
CA ASN A 574 -18.88 25.28 11.54
C ASN A 574 -20.29 24.76 11.23
N GLU A 575 -21.28 25.64 11.12
CA GLU A 575 -22.64 25.27 10.71
C GLU A 575 -22.65 24.75 9.28
N ARG A 576 -21.90 25.40 8.37
CA ARG A 576 -21.69 24.89 7.00
C ARG A 576 -21.05 23.50 7.02
N ASN A 577 -19.98 23.30 7.78
CA ASN A 577 -19.30 22.01 7.87
C ASN A 577 -20.24 20.91 8.38
N LEU A 578 -21.07 21.22 9.38
CA LEU A 578 -22.07 20.30 9.89
C LEU A 578 -23.12 19.98 8.82
N LEU A 579 -23.65 21.00 8.13
CA LEU A 579 -24.62 20.82 7.06
C LEU A 579 -24.08 19.95 5.92
N ILE A 580 -22.84 20.21 5.48
CA ILE A 580 -22.14 19.39 4.47
C ILE A 580 -22.06 17.94 4.93
N LYS A 581 -21.66 17.70 6.19
CA LYS A 581 -21.59 16.35 6.75
C LYS A 581 -22.95 15.65 6.81
N VAL A 582 -24.01 16.36 7.21
CA VAL A 582 -25.38 15.80 7.24
C VAL A 582 -25.83 15.39 5.83
N ILE A 583 -25.65 16.26 4.84
CA ILE A 583 -26.00 15.96 3.45
C ILE A 583 -25.20 14.77 2.94
N ASN A 584 -23.87 14.77 3.11
CA ASN A 584 -23.00 13.69 2.64
C ASN A 584 -23.36 12.35 3.31
N TYR A 585 -23.67 12.36 4.60
CA TYR A 585 -24.14 11.18 5.33
C TYR A 585 -25.43 10.64 4.71
N ASN A 586 -26.42 11.50 4.47
CA ASN A 586 -27.70 11.10 3.87
C ASN A 586 -27.52 10.49 2.47
N PHE A 587 -26.62 11.04 1.64
CA PHE A 587 -26.31 10.47 0.32
C PHE A 587 -25.57 9.13 0.42
N LYS A 588 -24.74 8.95 1.45
CA LYS A 588 -24.00 7.70 1.68
C LYS A 588 -24.88 6.61 2.29
N PHE A 589 -25.89 6.98 3.09
CA PHE A 589 -26.79 6.07 3.81
C PHE A 589 -28.27 6.44 3.60
N PRO A 590 -28.79 6.32 2.36
CA PRO A 590 -30.15 6.78 2.01
C PRO A 590 -31.27 6.01 2.72
N GLU A 591 -31.00 4.77 3.15
CA GLU A 591 -31.95 3.93 3.91
C GLU A 591 -32.16 4.41 5.35
N LYS A 592 -31.24 5.25 5.87
CA LYS A 592 -31.23 5.75 7.25
C LYS A 592 -30.76 7.20 7.31
N PRO A 593 -31.47 8.14 6.66
CA PRO A 593 -31.07 9.53 6.67
C PRO A 593 -31.21 10.13 8.07
N ILE A 594 -30.34 11.07 8.41
CA ILE A 594 -30.43 11.85 9.67
C ILE A 594 -31.72 12.68 9.67
N ILE A 595 -32.04 13.27 8.52
CA ILE A 595 -33.22 14.09 8.30
C ILE A 595 -33.58 14.01 6.81
N VAL A 596 -34.87 13.95 6.51
CA VAL A 596 -35.35 14.04 5.13
C VAL A 596 -35.25 15.50 4.69
N ILE A 597 -34.56 15.74 3.58
CA ILE A 597 -34.38 17.07 2.99
C ILE A 597 -35.09 17.05 1.64
N GLU A 598 -35.95 18.03 1.39
CA GLU A 598 -36.63 18.18 0.11
C GLU A 598 -35.62 18.42 -1.01
N GLU A 599 -35.85 17.79 -2.17
CA GLU A 599 -34.95 17.89 -3.33
C GLU A 599 -34.79 19.34 -3.80
N THR A 600 -35.86 20.13 -3.78
CA THR A 600 -35.85 21.58 -4.06
C THR A 600 -34.88 22.31 -3.14
N ARG A 601 -34.94 22.03 -1.84
CA ARG A 601 -34.06 22.64 -0.85
C ARG A 601 -32.60 22.20 -1.01
N LEU A 602 -32.35 20.94 -1.35
CA LEU A 602 -30.99 20.46 -1.67
C LEU A 602 -30.42 21.20 -2.87
N LEU A 603 -31.21 21.39 -3.94
CA LEU A 603 -30.78 22.13 -5.13
C LEU A 603 -30.46 23.60 -4.80
N GLU A 604 -31.27 24.26 -3.96
CA GLU A 604 -30.98 25.61 -3.47
C GLU A 604 -29.66 25.68 -2.71
N ILE A 605 -29.41 24.74 -1.80
CA ILE A 605 -28.16 24.68 -1.02
C ILE A 605 -26.96 24.47 -1.97
N PHE A 606 -27.09 23.56 -2.94
CA PHE A 606 -26.05 23.34 -3.93
C PHE A 606 -25.78 24.60 -4.74
N GLN A 607 -26.82 25.30 -5.21
CA GLN A 607 -26.69 26.56 -5.94
C GLN A 607 -25.99 27.65 -5.09
N GLN A 608 -26.30 27.73 -3.80
CA GLN A 608 -25.67 28.69 -2.88
C GLN A 608 -24.21 28.34 -2.58
N ASP A 609 -23.86 27.05 -2.46
CA ASP A 609 -22.50 26.59 -2.19
C ASP A 609 -21.53 26.83 -3.36
N ILE A 610 -22.05 26.88 -4.60
CA ILE A 610 -21.29 27.26 -5.81
C ILE A 610 -20.68 28.65 -5.68
N GLU A 611 -21.38 29.60 -5.04
CA GLU A 611 -20.88 30.96 -4.88
C GLU A 611 -19.73 31.08 -3.87
N LYS A 612 -19.48 30.05 -3.05
CA LYS A 612 -18.47 30.08 -1.98
C LYS A 612 -17.29 29.13 -2.16
N SER A 613 -17.53 27.83 -2.31
CA SER A 613 -16.47 26.82 -2.15
C SER A 613 -16.68 25.52 -2.92
N PHE A 614 -17.92 25.14 -3.18
CA PHE A 614 -18.31 23.91 -3.85
C PHE A 614 -17.84 22.60 -3.19
N ASN A 615 -18.45 22.26 -2.06
CA ASN A 615 -18.17 21.08 -1.23
C ASN A 615 -18.92 19.81 -1.71
N PHE A 616 -19.91 19.95 -2.58
CA PHE A 616 -20.78 18.85 -3.02
C PHE A 616 -20.37 18.21 -4.36
N GLY A 617 -19.16 18.47 -4.87
CA GLY A 617 -18.75 17.96 -6.19
C GLY A 617 -18.73 16.44 -6.36
N HIS A 618 -18.55 15.69 -5.27
CA HIS A 618 -18.65 14.23 -5.32
C HIS A 618 -20.11 13.75 -5.53
N ILE A 619 -21.11 14.52 -5.11
CA ILE A 619 -22.53 14.22 -5.35
C ILE A 619 -22.85 14.39 -6.84
N VAL A 620 -22.30 15.44 -7.47
CA VAL A 620 -22.39 15.60 -8.94
C VAL A 620 -21.74 14.41 -9.65
N GLU A 621 -20.54 14.01 -9.20
CA GLU A 621 -19.84 12.85 -9.75
C GLU A 621 -20.68 11.56 -9.63
N MET A 622 -21.30 11.33 -8.48
CA MET A 622 -22.20 10.19 -8.26
C MET A 622 -23.41 10.23 -9.19
N SER A 623 -24.07 11.38 -9.30
CA SER A 623 -25.27 11.59 -10.13
C SER A 623 -24.97 11.34 -11.61
N ILE A 624 -23.85 11.87 -12.11
CA ILE A 624 -23.40 11.66 -13.51
C ILE A 624 -23.15 10.18 -13.83
N LYS A 625 -22.67 9.39 -12.86
CA LYS A 625 -22.30 8.00 -13.06
C LYS A 625 -23.48 7.02 -12.95
N LYS A 626 -24.66 7.47 -12.50
CA LYS A 626 -25.85 6.63 -12.45
C LYS A 626 -26.35 6.26 -13.84
N LEU A 627 -26.77 5.00 -14.00
CA LEU A 627 -27.39 4.48 -15.23
C LEU A 627 -28.85 4.93 -15.32
N ASP A 628 -29.62 4.76 -14.25
CA ASP A 628 -31.02 5.18 -14.13
C ASP A 628 -31.08 6.47 -13.31
N ARG A 629 -31.08 7.62 -13.99
CA ARG A 629 -31.08 8.94 -13.36
C ARG A 629 -32.50 9.38 -13.05
N SER A 630 -32.73 9.85 -11.82
CA SER A 630 -33.98 10.53 -11.45
C SER A 630 -34.03 11.94 -12.05
N GLU A 631 -35.19 12.60 -11.95
CA GLU A 631 -35.34 14.03 -12.27
C GLU A 631 -34.36 14.88 -11.45
N PHE A 632 -34.23 14.60 -10.15
CA PHE A 632 -33.25 15.25 -9.29
C PHE A 632 -31.80 15.05 -9.72
N ASP A 633 -31.42 13.83 -10.14
CA ASP A 633 -30.08 13.58 -10.68
C ASP A 633 -29.83 14.42 -11.94
N ASN A 634 -30.83 14.59 -12.81
CA ASN A 634 -30.72 15.44 -14.00
C ASN A 634 -30.60 16.91 -13.63
N ASN A 635 -31.34 17.39 -12.62
CA ASN A 635 -31.24 18.77 -12.13
C ASN A 635 -29.84 19.07 -11.55
N ILE A 636 -29.23 18.13 -10.82
CA ILE A 636 -27.83 18.26 -10.35
C ILE A 636 -26.86 18.36 -11.53
N ILE A 637 -27.10 17.59 -12.58
CA ILE A 637 -26.25 17.59 -13.78
C ILE A 637 -26.42 18.89 -14.57
N GLU A 638 -27.64 19.39 -14.70
CA GLU A 638 -27.94 20.69 -15.31
C GLU A 638 -27.27 21.83 -14.54
N LEU A 639 -27.39 21.83 -13.20
CA LEU A 639 -26.69 22.74 -12.32
C LEU A 639 -25.16 22.70 -12.55
N PHE A 640 -24.59 21.51 -12.76
CA PHE A 640 -23.18 21.34 -13.11
C PHE A 640 -22.83 22.03 -14.44
N TRP A 641 -23.64 21.85 -15.48
CA TRP A 641 -23.42 22.43 -16.79
C TRP A 641 -23.60 23.95 -16.81
N ASP A 642 -24.65 24.45 -16.17
CA ASP A 642 -24.96 25.88 -16.09
C ASP A 642 -23.86 26.67 -15.37
N ASN A 643 -23.18 26.03 -14.42
CA ASN A 643 -22.10 26.62 -13.64
C ASN A 643 -20.71 26.10 -14.03
N LEU A 644 -20.58 25.43 -15.18
CA LEU A 644 -19.32 24.84 -15.63
C LEU A 644 -18.18 25.86 -15.68
N GLU A 645 -18.47 27.10 -16.08
CA GLU A 645 -17.51 28.20 -16.12
C GLU A 645 -16.87 28.50 -14.75
N LYS A 646 -17.63 28.33 -13.65
CA LYS A 646 -17.14 28.46 -12.28
C LYS A 646 -16.35 27.23 -11.85
N PHE A 647 -16.79 26.03 -12.26
CA PHE A 647 -16.17 24.75 -11.85
C PHE A 647 -14.89 24.40 -12.57
N LYS A 648 -14.59 25.06 -13.68
CA LYS A 648 -13.54 24.69 -14.63
C LYS A 648 -12.10 24.69 -14.08
N TYR A 649 -11.90 25.17 -12.86
CA TYR A 649 -10.61 25.17 -12.17
C TYR A 649 -10.53 24.15 -11.02
N PHE A 650 -11.63 23.48 -10.68
CA PHE A 650 -11.68 22.52 -9.58
C PHE A 650 -11.30 21.10 -10.04
N ASP A 651 -10.67 20.34 -9.13
CA ASP A 651 -10.19 18.99 -9.42
C ASP A 651 -11.31 17.97 -9.71
N PHE A 652 -12.46 18.09 -9.04
CA PHE A 652 -13.60 17.20 -9.28
C PHE A 652 -14.15 17.39 -10.72
N CYS A 653 -14.11 18.62 -11.25
CA CYS A 653 -14.57 18.92 -12.62
C CYS A 653 -13.71 18.16 -13.64
N ARG A 654 -12.39 18.11 -13.43
CA ARG A 654 -11.49 17.27 -14.23
C ARG A 654 -11.90 15.80 -14.23
N ILE A 655 -12.26 15.26 -13.06
CA ILE A 655 -12.68 13.85 -12.91
C ILE A 655 -13.97 13.60 -13.68
N ILE A 656 -14.96 14.48 -13.54
CA ILE A 656 -16.24 14.43 -14.23
C ILE A 656 -16.07 14.53 -15.75
N ILE A 657 -15.36 15.56 -16.24
CA ILE A 657 -15.16 15.80 -17.67
C ILE A 657 -14.39 14.65 -18.31
N ASN A 658 -13.34 14.14 -17.66
CA ASN A 658 -12.61 12.98 -18.17
C ASN A 658 -13.50 11.72 -18.20
N TRP A 659 -14.33 11.51 -17.18
CA TRP A 659 -15.27 10.39 -17.18
C TRP A 659 -16.30 10.51 -18.32
N LEU A 660 -16.91 11.68 -18.47
CA LEU A 660 -17.86 11.95 -19.55
C LEU A 660 -17.19 11.80 -20.92
N PHE A 661 -15.96 12.28 -21.09
CA PHE A 661 -15.24 12.16 -22.36
C PHE A 661 -15.03 10.69 -22.78
N LEU A 662 -14.83 9.80 -21.80
CA LEU A 662 -14.60 8.38 -22.05
C LEU A 662 -15.88 7.54 -22.14
N ASN A 663 -16.98 7.98 -21.54
CA ASN A 663 -18.20 7.18 -21.38
C ASN A 663 -19.45 7.78 -22.06
N ASN A 664 -19.51 9.10 -22.19
CA ASN A 664 -20.58 9.83 -22.88
C ASN A 664 -20.03 11.14 -23.51
N PRO A 665 -19.16 11.04 -24.53
CA PRO A 665 -18.49 12.19 -25.10
C PRO A 665 -19.44 13.19 -25.77
N LYS A 666 -20.61 12.73 -26.24
CA LYS A 666 -21.61 13.57 -26.87
C LYS A 666 -22.19 14.62 -25.91
N ALA A 667 -22.30 14.30 -24.62
CA ALA A 667 -22.74 15.24 -23.59
C ALA A 667 -21.79 16.46 -23.46
N ILE A 668 -20.51 16.28 -23.80
CA ILE A 668 -19.51 17.37 -23.74
C ILE A 668 -19.55 18.25 -25.00
N THR A 669 -20.08 17.77 -26.13
CA THR A 669 -19.99 18.47 -27.42
C THR A 669 -20.43 19.94 -27.40
N PRO A 670 -21.54 20.32 -26.74
CA PRO A 670 -21.95 21.72 -26.63
C PRO A 670 -20.96 22.59 -25.84
N TYR A 671 -20.28 22.00 -24.85
CA TYR A 671 -19.42 22.70 -23.89
C TYR A 671 -17.92 22.55 -24.16
N PHE A 672 -17.54 21.84 -25.23
CA PHE A 672 -16.16 21.45 -25.48
C PHE A 672 -15.21 22.65 -25.57
N ASP A 673 -15.64 23.75 -26.19
CA ASP A 673 -14.81 24.95 -26.32
C ASP A 673 -14.52 25.59 -24.96
N LEU A 674 -15.54 25.65 -24.08
CA LEU A 674 -15.40 26.13 -22.71
C LEU A 674 -14.41 25.27 -21.90
N ILE A 675 -14.58 23.95 -21.96
CA ILE A 675 -13.73 22.97 -21.29
C ILE A 675 -12.28 23.07 -21.78
N TRP A 676 -12.11 23.22 -23.09
CA TRP A 676 -10.80 23.31 -23.72
C TRP A 676 -10.08 24.61 -23.34
N MET A 677 -10.79 25.73 -23.32
CA MET A 677 -10.26 27.04 -22.91
C MET A 677 -9.93 27.07 -21.41
N ALA A 678 -10.75 26.43 -20.58
CA ALA A 678 -10.55 26.34 -19.15
C ALA A 678 -9.22 25.67 -18.78
N ASN A 679 -9.04 24.43 -19.25
CA ASN A 679 -7.93 23.60 -18.86
C ASN A 679 -7.70 22.46 -19.86
N GLN A 680 -6.70 22.64 -20.72
CA GLN A 680 -6.30 21.68 -21.75
C GLN A 680 -5.79 20.34 -21.18
N THR A 681 -5.60 20.23 -19.86
CA THR A 681 -5.21 18.98 -19.20
C THR A 681 -6.39 18.07 -18.85
N TYR A 682 -7.63 18.57 -18.95
CA TYR A 682 -8.84 17.78 -18.64
C TYR A 682 -9.00 16.57 -19.55
N ILE A 683 -8.69 16.76 -20.83
CA ILE A 683 -8.76 15.72 -21.84
C ILE A 683 -7.40 15.65 -22.52
N LYS A 684 -6.81 14.46 -22.57
CA LYS A 684 -5.49 14.34 -23.19
C LYS A 684 -5.62 14.53 -24.70
N ILE A 685 -4.83 15.43 -25.30
CA ILE A 685 -4.78 15.66 -26.76
C ILE A 685 -4.71 14.36 -27.56
N LYS A 686 -3.96 13.38 -27.08
CA LYS A 686 -3.83 12.06 -27.73
C LYS A 686 -5.15 11.29 -27.81
N GLU A 687 -6.05 11.46 -26.85
CA GLU A 687 -7.36 10.80 -26.78
C GLU A 687 -8.37 11.49 -27.72
N ILE A 688 -8.24 12.81 -27.89
CA ILE A 688 -9.12 13.64 -28.75
C ILE A 688 -9.06 13.20 -30.21
N LYS A 689 -7.87 12.82 -30.70
CA LYS A 689 -7.70 12.30 -32.07
C LYS A 689 -8.53 11.05 -32.36
N PHE A 690 -8.93 10.29 -31.35
CA PHE A 690 -9.80 9.12 -31.54
C PHE A 690 -11.29 9.49 -31.59
N MET A 691 -11.64 10.72 -31.23
CA MET A 691 -13.00 11.25 -31.18
C MET A 691 -13.28 12.28 -32.30
N SER A 692 -12.47 12.30 -33.37
CA SER A 692 -12.62 13.22 -34.51
C SER A 692 -14.01 13.18 -35.17
N HIS A 693 -14.75 12.06 -35.06
CA HIS A 693 -16.11 11.96 -35.57
C HIS A 693 -17.10 12.89 -34.84
N LEU A 694 -16.76 13.35 -33.63
CA LEU A 694 -17.52 14.37 -32.89
C LEU A 694 -17.00 15.80 -33.13
N GLY A 695 -15.99 15.97 -34.00
CA GLY A 695 -15.46 17.27 -34.41
C GLY A 695 -14.55 17.97 -33.39
N PHE A 696 -14.16 17.30 -32.29
CA PHE A 696 -13.32 17.89 -31.25
C PHE A 696 -11.94 18.33 -31.75
N ASP A 697 -11.33 17.56 -32.63
CA ASP A 697 -10.04 17.90 -33.23
C ASP A 697 -10.11 19.14 -34.11
N LYS A 698 -11.17 19.29 -34.92
CA LYS A 698 -11.42 20.50 -35.72
C LYS A 698 -11.55 21.74 -34.85
N LYS A 699 -12.27 21.65 -33.73
CA LYS A 699 -12.40 22.74 -32.75
C LYS A 699 -11.04 23.16 -32.17
N ILE A 700 -10.18 22.20 -31.81
CA ILE A 700 -8.82 22.50 -31.33
C ILE A 700 -7.97 23.16 -32.42
N VAL A 701 -8.01 22.65 -33.64
CA VAL A 701 -7.23 23.23 -34.76
C VAL A 701 -7.65 24.68 -34.99
N ALA A 702 -8.95 24.96 -35.07
CA ALA A 702 -9.46 26.33 -35.21
C ALA A 702 -8.94 27.24 -34.08
N TYR A 703 -9.07 26.81 -32.82
CA TYR A 703 -8.56 27.56 -31.67
C TYR A 703 -7.04 27.84 -31.73
N CYS A 704 -6.24 26.86 -32.16
CA CYS A 704 -4.80 27.04 -32.31
C CYS A 704 -4.45 27.98 -33.48
N THR A 705 -5.17 27.89 -34.60
CA THR A 705 -4.96 28.76 -35.76
C THR A 705 -5.32 30.21 -35.43
N ASP A 706 -6.43 30.45 -34.74
CA ASP A 706 -6.86 31.79 -34.33
C ASP A 706 -5.82 32.45 -33.40
N LYS A 707 -5.25 31.68 -32.45
CA LYS A 707 -4.18 32.19 -31.56
C LYS A 707 -2.85 32.46 -32.29
N LEU A 708 -2.55 31.74 -33.36
CA LEU A 708 -1.37 31.99 -34.19
C LEU A 708 -1.51 33.24 -35.07
N THR A 709 -2.74 33.73 -35.31
CA THR A 709 -2.96 34.99 -36.03
C THR A 709 -2.91 36.24 -35.14
N TRP A 710 -2.82 36.07 -33.81
CA TRP A 710 -2.73 37.14 -32.82
C TRP A 710 -1.34 37.23 -32.13
N ALA A 711 -0.34 36.52 -32.67
CA ALA A 711 1.07 36.62 -32.32
C ALA A 711 1.88 37.01 -33.55
#